data_AF-A0A327N9F3-F1
#
_entry.id   AF-A0A327N9F3-F1
#
_cell.length_a   1.000
_cell.length_b   1.000
_cell.length_c   1.000
_cell.angle_alpha   90.00
_cell.angle_beta   90.00
_cell.angle_gamma   90.00
#
_symmetry.space_group_name_H-M   'P 1'
#
loop_
_entity.id
_entity.type
_entity.pdbx_description
1 polymer ?
#
loop_
_entity_poly.entity_id
_entity_poly.type
_entity_poly.pdbx_seq_one_letter_code
_entity_poly.pdbx_strand_id
1 'polypeptide(L)'
;MSLLTGHESGYEFLDDFDLVDASPHTTASWLRCKFDENSWGILTNQKKPYELDWGVRLWDGSLLTDDKNEILLRSLKHLLIISTNGVNDEFATLSHDSQNMRLACTLRVIDYLLINAQSYDLIALGLGSLNADDLKGILNQLASFARSEDSIYAWHERVSAFCKLQLGGLSNAEAEEFFAKYPSMLEVSDDVSEDLSLDINASDIPRVRAAMMKANLYYGNNHNGYKISTKVLSERLYPDTLRGRQTAKSALEALNFYPNEQNYKREYPSVRVTTGEAELLQESLYFYYRYTLVSSASLSALGLPAPSDTITIKEYTPKLNQPSRFRSVPSGNLLKLFRSSMEFHVDHGRKILNGFIRVASYCHAQNISMIRLADADFMKIIGPELVDFGVKKLGLSSHRQTGARSRRKGDRNQYFKRIRANHGLLELVYVYLGSIQLTVGMIMARRVDELVTLETQKCLDSTKSWLIFKLAKSTRNALGIRQRESRPIDAIAVEMIEELRRFQKLLKRLGVIDDLIDLFATPPSMGHKVLQDCSLHLYNRHLDFACDYFESDVTESGERYYVRQHQLRRFFAIMFFYTNSFGELDTLRWMFGHRDIEHIWRYLTECLEPKEIRGAGARYFADLAKKGRLENYKNLRDLLSAQFGTTSFALVDEGKIETYLAAMLNEGKARFEPQFFKDENGTSMKILFIVS
;
A
#
# COMPACT_ATOMS: atom_id res chain seq x y z
N MET A 1 42.71 11.47 61.13
CA MET A 1 42.84 12.95 61.02
C MET A 1 43.21 13.22 59.58
N SER A 2 42.45 13.86 58.69
CA SER A 2 41.40 14.88 58.75
C SER A 2 40.50 14.62 57.52
N LEU A 3 39.18 14.46 57.62
CA LEU A 3 38.15 15.51 57.61
C LEU A 3 38.33 16.59 56.53
N LEU A 4 37.24 16.80 55.76
CA LEU A 4 36.93 17.89 54.82
C LEU A 4 37.52 17.66 53.41
N THR A 5 36.75 17.17 52.43
CA THR A 5 35.74 17.96 51.72
C THR A 5 34.52 17.12 51.30
N GLY A 6 33.33 17.55 51.72
CA GLY A 6 32.06 17.04 51.20
C GLY A 6 31.76 17.62 49.83
N HIS A 7 32.07 16.87 48.78
CA HIS A 7 31.42 17.00 47.48
C HIS A 7 30.70 15.68 47.21
N GLU A 8 29.39 15.65 47.50
CA GLU A 8 28.49 14.69 46.87
C GLU A 8 28.47 15.03 45.38
N SER A 9 29.21 14.27 44.56
CA SER A 9 29.05 14.36 43.12
C SER A 9 27.67 13.81 42.80
N GLY A 10 26.73 14.67 42.41
CA GLY A 10 25.35 14.32 41.99
C GLY A 10 25.27 13.52 40.68
N TYR A 11 26.22 12.62 40.47
CA TYR A 11 26.38 11.73 39.32
C TYR A 11 26.31 10.25 39.71
N GLU A 12 25.91 9.92 40.94
CA GLU A 12 25.73 8.52 41.38
C GLU A 12 24.73 7.76 40.48
N PHE A 13 23.80 8.44 39.80
CA PHE A 13 22.90 7.81 38.81
C PHE A 13 23.61 7.33 37.53
N LEU A 14 24.82 7.83 37.24
CA LEU A 14 25.63 7.36 36.11
C LEU A 14 26.37 6.07 36.46
N ASP A 15 26.58 5.79 37.75
CA ASP A 15 27.22 4.56 38.24
C ASP A 15 26.26 3.35 38.20
N ASP A 16 24.94 3.58 38.09
CA ASP A 16 23.92 2.53 37.90
C ASP A 16 23.85 2.00 36.45
N PHE A 17 24.64 2.55 35.53
CA PHE A 17 24.88 1.91 34.23
C PHE A 17 26.05 0.93 34.36
N ASP A 18 25.83 -0.14 35.15
CA ASP A 18 26.43 -1.42 34.82
C ASP A 18 25.93 -1.80 33.42
N LEU A 19 26.65 -1.31 32.40
CA LEU A 19 26.62 -1.85 31.05
C LEU A 19 27.03 -3.31 31.22
N VAL A 20 26.05 -4.18 31.48
CA VAL A 20 26.16 -5.58 31.10
C VAL A 20 26.54 -5.52 29.63
N ASP A 21 27.81 -5.81 29.33
CA ASP A 21 28.36 -5.93 27.99
C ASP A 21 27.58 -7.07 27.30
N ALA A 22 26.36 -6.76 26.88
CA ALA A 22 25.57 -7.63 26.05
C ALA A 22 26.37 -7.77 24.77
N SER A 23 26.80 -9.00 24.45
CA SER A 23 27.47 -9.30 23.20
C SER A 23 26.75 -8.57 22.05
N PRO A 24 27.46 -7.85 21.18
CA PRO A 24 26.84 -7.07 20.11
C PRO A 24 25.84 -7.91 19.31
N HIS A 25 24.73 -7.29 18.91
CA HIS A 25 23.69 -7.91 18.08
C HIS A 25 23.04 -9.18 18.66
N THR A 26 22.84 -9.23 19.98
CA THR A 26 22.06 -10.29 20.66
C THR A 26 20.66 -9.82 21.12
N THR A 27 20.37 -8.53 21.01
CA THR A 27 19.08 -7.96 21.40
C THR A 27 18.46 -7.12 20.28
N ALA A 28 17.14 -6.99 20.29
CA ALA A 28 16.41 -6.09 19.41
C ALA A 28 15.07 -5.72 20.03
N SER A 29 14.56 -4.51 19.75
CA SER A 29 13.27 -4.03 20.28
C SER A 29 12.05 -4.87 19.84
N TRP A 30 12.19 -5.60 18.73
CA TRP A 30 11.17 -6.50 18.18
C TRP A 30 11.31 -7.95 18.65
N LEU A 31 12.40 -8.32 19.32
CA LEU A 31 12.64 -9.66 19.85
C LEU A 31 12.14 -9.74 21.30
N ARG A 32 11.27 -10.71 21.61
CA ARG A 32 10.56 -10.83 22.90
C ARG A 32 11.01 -12.02 23.74
N CYS A 33 12.15 -12.59 23.42
CA CYS A 33 12.78 -13.73 24.09
C CYS A 33 14.30 -13.53 24.16
N LYS A 34 15.02 -14.45 24.79
CA LYS A 34 16.49 -14.43 24.78
C LYS A 34 17.04 -14.89 23.43
N PHE A 35 18.23 -14.43 23.10
CA PHE A 35 18.93 -14.77 21.85
C PHE A 35 19.14 -16.29 21.68
N ASP A 36 19.56 -16.95 22.75
CA ASP A 36 19.95 -18.38 22.73
C ASP A 36 18.74 -19.32 22.60
N GLU A 37 17.52 -18.84 22.81
CA GLU A 37 16.32 -19.68 22.66
C GLU A 37 16.14 -20.18 21.22
N ASN A 38 15.72 -21.43 21.07
CA ASN A 38 15.46 -22.05 19.76
C ASN A 38 14.13 -21.62 19.14
N SER A 39 13.26 -21.00 19.93
CA SER A 39 12.00 -20.43 19.46
C SER A 39 11.96 -18.95 19.80
N TRP A 40 11.82 -18.10 18.78
CA TRP A 40 11.85 -16.66 18.92
C TRP A 40 10.45 -16.04 18.88
N GLY A 41 10.08 -15.31 19.92
CA GLY A 41 8.89 -14.46 19.92
C GLY A 41 9.16 -13.13 19.22
N ILE A 42 8.53 -12.88 18.07
CA ILE A 42 8.75 -11.68 17.27
C ILE A 42 7.52 -10.78 17.28
N LEU A 43 7.73 -9.49 17.58
CA LEU A 43 6.69 -8.46 17.54
C LEU A 43 7.21 -7.18 16.87
N THR A 44 6.86 -6.99 15.61
CA THR A 44 7.12 -5.75 14.85
C THR A 44 5.85 -4.93 14.73
N ASN A 45 5.09 -5.11 13.64
CA ASN A 45 3.85 -4.38 13.37
C ASN A 45 2.58 -5.20 13.63
N GLN A 46 2.72 -6.46 14.07
CA GLN A 46 1.59 -7.32 14.38
C GLN A 46 0.95 -6.93 15.73
N LYS A 47 -0.32 -7.25 15.93
CA LYS A 47 -1.02 -7.01 17.22
C LYS A 47 -0.54 -7.95 18.34
N LYS A 48 -0.07 -9.14 17.97
CA LYS A 48 0.42 -10.17 18.89
C LYS A 48 1.73 -10.74 18.35
N PRO A 49 2.66 -11.14 19.22
CA PRO A 49 3.90 -11.76 18.79
C PRO A 49 3.58 -13.07 18.05
N TYR A 50 4.39 -13.38 17.03
CA TYR A 50 4.39 -14.69 16.40
C TYR A 50 5.68 -15.44 16.73
N GLU A 51 5.62 -16.76 16.62
CA GLU A 51 6.72 -17.65 16.94
C GLU A 51 7.56 -17.98 15.69
N LEU A 52 8.87 -17.83 15.79
CA LEU A 52 9.85 -18.22 14.79
C LEU A 52 10.68 -19.38 15.35
N ASP A 53 10.36 -20.59 14.91
CA ASP A 53 11.00 -21.83 15.35
C ASP A 53 12.24 -22.14 14.48
N TRP A 54 13.42 -22.10 15.10
CA TRP A 54 14.71 -22.41 14.47
C TRP A 54 14.96 -23.91 14.26
N GLY A 55 14.09 -24.80 14.75
CA GLY A 55 14.15 -26.26 14.55
C GLY A 55 13.85 -26.71 13.12
N VAL A 56 14.53 -26.13 12.14
CA VAL A 56 14.40 -26.44 10.71
C VAL A 56 15.21 -27.68 10.39
N ARG A 57 14.63 -28.63 9.65
CA ARG A 57 15.33 -29.85 9.20
C ARG A 57 16.18 -29.54 7.98
N LEU A 58 17.47 -29.86 8.06
CA LEU A 58 18.46 -29.69 6.99
C LEU A 58 18.51 -30.93 6.07
N TRP A 59 19.20 -30.80 4.94
CA TRP A 59 19.29 -31.84 3.90
C TRP A 59 19.94 -33.15 4.38
N ASP A 60 20.81 -33.08 5.40
CA ASP A 60 21.48 -34.23 6.01
C ASP A 60 20.62 -34.92 7.09
N GLY A 61 19.39 -34.45 7.29
CA GLY A 61 18.41 -34.98 8.24
C GLY A 61 18.50 -34.41 9.66
N SER A 62 19.53 -33.61 9.97
CA SER A 62 19.67 -32.94 11.27
C SER A 62 18.77 -31.71 11.41
N LEU A 63 18.58 -31.26 12.65
CA LEU A 63 17.94 -29.97 12.91
C LEU A 63 19.00 -28.87 12.97
N LEU A 64 18.66 -27.68 12.50
CA LEU A 64 19.51 -26.50 12.62
C LEU A 64 19.86 -26.17 14.08
N THR A 65 19.05 -26.64 15.03
CA THR A 65 19.26 -26.51 16.48
C THR A 65 20.11 -27.62 17.11
N ASP A 66 20.57 -28.60 16.34
CA ASP A 66 21.48 -29.63 16.83
C ASP A 66 22.88 -29.05 17.04
N ASP A 67 23.61 -29.51 18.08
CA ASP A 67 24.92 -28.96 18.49
C ASP A 67 25.94 -28.85 17.34
N LYS A 68 25.93 -29.79 16.39
CA LYS A 68 26.83 -29.77 15.23
C LYS A 68 26.61 -28.57 14.29
N ASN A 69 25.42 -27.96 14.33
CA ASN A 69 25.00 -26.85 13.49
C ASN A 69 25.09 -25.50 14.22
N GLU A 70 25.61 -25.47 15.45
CA GLU A 70 25.61 -24.30 16.33
C GLU A 70 26.24 -23.05 15.68
N ILE A 71 27.33 -23.22 14.95
CA ILE A 71 28.00 -22.11 14.24
C ILE A 71 27.07 -21.52 13.18
N LEU A 72 26.38 -22.36 12.40
CA LEU A 72 25.46 -21.91 11.37
C LEU A 72 24.23 -21.24 12.00
N LEU A 73 23.64 -21.84 13.04
CA LEU A 73 22.51 -21.28 13.78
C LEU A 73 22.82 -19.89 14.32
N ARG A 74 23.95 -19.72 15.03
CA ARG A 74 24.37 -18.42 15.57
C ARG A 74 24.60 -17.41 14.47
N SER A 75 25.23 -17.82 13.36
CA SER A 75 25.47 -16.96 12.20
C SER A 75 24.16 -16.42 11.62
N LEU A 76 23.14 -17.27 11.43
CA LEU A 76 21.85 -16.86 10.90
C LEU A 76 21.05 -16.00 11.89
N LYS A 77 21.10 -16.29 13.19
CA LYS A 77 20.47 -15.49 14.24
C LYS A 77 21.05 -14.06 14.29
N HIS A 78 22.37 -13.93 14.29
CA HIS A 78 23.02 -12.61 14.24
C HIS A 78 22.75 -11.88 12.92
N LEU A 79 22.80 -12.59 11.79
CA LEU A 79 22.49 -12.01 10.48
C LEU A 79 21.07 -11.42 10.46
N LEU A 80 20.09 -12.08 11.09
CA LEU A 80 18.73 -11.59 11.19
C LEU A 80 18.65 -10.26 11.95
N ILE A 81 19.35 -10.14 13.08
CA ILE A 81 19.39 -8.92 13.90
C ILE A 81 20.12 -7.80 13.15
N ILE A 82 21.34 -8.06 12.66
CA ILE A 82 22.19 -7.10 11.95
C ILE A 82 21.47 -6.53 10.71
N SER A 83 20.85 -7.39 9.89
CA SER A 83 20.18 -6.93 8.67
C SER A 83 18.94 -6.08 8.96
N THR A 84 18.27 -6.34 10.09
CA THR A 84 17.03 -5.67 10.49
C THR A 84 17.30 -4.34 11.17
N ASN A 85 18.22 -4.30 12.12
CA ASN A 85 18.55 -3.10 12.89
C ASN A 85 19.66 -2.25 12.25
N GLY A 86 20.44 -2.83 11.34
CA GLY A 86 21.63 -2.21 10.78
C GLY A 86 22.90 -2.62 11.53
N VAL A 87 24.04 -2.53 10.86
CA VAL A 87 25.35 -2.89 11.44
C VAL A 87 25.69 -2.00 12.64
N ASN A 88 25.24 -0.75 12.65
CA ASN A 88 25.45 0.20 13.74
C ASN A 88 24.11 0.63 14.37
N ASP A 89 23.10 -0.24 14.32
CA ASP A 89 21.73 0.03 14.78
C ASP A 89 21.06 1.25 14.10
N GLU A 90 21.52 1.65 12.91
CA GLU A 90 21.02 2.83 12.19
C GLU A 90 19.55 2.71 11.75
N PHE A 91 18.99 1.49 11.80
CA PHE A 91 17.60 1.17 11.48
C PHE A 91 16.77 0.72 12.69
N ALA A 92 17.36 0.66 13.89
CA ALA A 92 16.68 0.22 15.12
C ALA A 92 15.54 1.16 15.54
N THR A 93 15.52 2.40 15.06
CA THR A 93 14.50 3.42 15.36
C THR A 93 13.51 3.67 14.21
N LEU A 94 13.56 2.86 13.14
CA LEU A 94 12.59 2.93 12.06
C LEU A 94 11.17 2.58 12.55
N SER A 95 10.16 2.95 11.74
CA SER A 95 8.79 2.53 12.00
C SER A 95 8.66 1.00 12.00
N HIS A 96 7.73 0.46 12.79
CA HIS A 96 7.46 -0.98 12.86
C HIS A 96 7.22 -1.62 11.49
N ASP A 97 6.55 -0.94 10.56
CA ASP A 97 6.32 -1.45 9.20
C ASP A 97 7.63 -1.57 8.40
N SER A 98 8.53 -0.60 8.52
CA SER A 98 9.83 -0.62 7.85
C SER A 98 10.75 -1.68 8.43
N GLN A 99 10.74 -1.85 9.75
CA GLN A 99 11.46 -2.93 10.42
C GLN A 99 10.92 -4.31 10.01
N ASN A 100 9.59 -4.46 9.97
CA ASN A 100 8.96 -5.69 9.51
C ASN A 100 9.32 -6.04 8.07
N MET A 101 9.42 -5.04 7.17
CA MET A 101 9.87 -5.27 5.80
C MET A 101 11.31 -5.78 5.74
N ARG A 102 12.24 -5.16 6.49
CA ARG A 102 13.64 -5.62 6.57
C ARG A 102 13.72 -7.04 7.11
N LEU A 103 13.07 -7.30 8.25
CA LEU A 103 13.01 -8.61 8.87
C LEU A 103 12.47 -9.67 7.90
N ALA A 104 11.35 -9.39 7.22
CA ALA A 104 10.75 -10.31 6.26
C ALA A 104 11.67 -10.60 5.06
N CYS A 105 12.39 -9.59 4.55
CA CYS A 105 13.36 -9.78 3.49
C CYS A 105 14.57 -10.60 3.94
N THR A 106 15.08 -10.37 5.14
CA THR A 106 16.19 -11.15 5.69
C THR A 106 15.78 -12.60 5.94
N LEU A 107 14.60 -12.86 6.49
CA LEU A 107 14.05 -14.22 6.64
C LEU A 107 13.94 -14.95 5.30
N ARG A 108 13.57 -14.25 4.23
CA ARG A 108 13.53 -14.82 2.87
C ARG A 108 14.93 -15.18 2.35
N VAL A 109 15.94 -14.36 2.61
CA VAL A 109 17.34 -14.68 2.26
C VAL A 109 17.82 -15.89 3.08
N ILE A 110 17.50 -15.95 4.37
CA ILE A 110 17.81 -17.11 5.22
C ILE A 110 17.13 -18.37 4.69
N ASP A 111 15.84 -18.31 4.34
CA ASP A 111 15.14 -19.43 3.72
C ASP A 111 15.82 -19.88 2.42
N TYR A 112 16.24 -18.93 1.56
CA TYR A 112 16.97 -19.25 0.34
C TYR A 112 18.29 -19.99 0.64
N LEU A 113 19.05 -19.51 1.62
CA LEU A 113 20.30 -20.15 2.05
C LEU A 113 20.04 -21.57 2.59
N LEU A 114 18.99 -21.76 3.39
CA LEU A 114 18.62 -23.06 3.95
C LEU A 114 18.17 -24.06 2.86
N ILE A 115 17.35 -23.62 1.90
CA ILE A 115 16.92 -24.45 0.76
C ILE A 115 18.13 -24.93 -0.05
N ASN A 116 19.15 -24.09 -0.19
CA ASN A 116 20.37 -24.38 -0.96
C ASN A 116 21.56 -24.75 -0.07
N ALA A 117 21.31 -25.16 1.18
CA ALA A 117 22.38 -25.38 2.16
C ALA A 117 23.38 -26.46 1.75
N GLN A 118 22.94 -27.45 0.96
CA GLN A 118 23.81 -28.48 0.40
C GLN A 118 24.74 -27.88 -0.67
N SER A 119 24.22 -27.12 -1.62
CA SER A 119 24.99 -26.55 -2.72
C SER A 119 26.06 -25.55 -2.27
N TYR A 120 25.86 -24.92 -1.11
CA TYR A 120 26.79 -23.95 -0.53
C TYR A 120 27.59 -24.50 0.66
N ASP A 121 27.53 -25.80 0.96
CA ASP A 121 28.25 -26.45 2.07
C ASP A 121 28.07 -25.74 3.44
N LEU A 122 26.88 -25.20 3.71
CA LEU A 122 26.64 -24.31 4.87
C LEU A 122 26.77 -25.03 6.22
N ILE A 123 26.54 -26.34 6.26
CA ILE A 123 26.68 -27.14 7.49
C ILE A 123 28.15 -27.21 7.92
N ALA A 124 29.05 -27.45 6.96
CA ALA A 124 30.47 -27.65 7.24
C ALA A 124 31.24 -26.33 7.39
N LEU A 125 30.91 -25.33 6.57
CA LEU A 125 31.70 -24.10 6.42
C LEU A 125 30.96 -22.83 6.88
N GLY A 126 29.72 -22.96 7.34
CA GLY A 126 28.88 -21.82 7.69
C GLY A 126 28.66 -20.87 6.51
N LEU A 127 28.53 -19.57 6.78
CA LEU A 127 28.45 -18.56 5.71
C LEU A 127 29.81 -18.20 5.11
N GLY A 128 30.91 -18.77 5.63
CA GLY A 128 32.26 -18.54 5.13
C GLY A 128 32.56 -19.22 3.79
N SER A 129 31.75 -20.20 3.37
CA SER A 129 31.88 -20.87 2.07
C SER A 129 31.51 -19.97 0.89
N LEU A 130 30.67 -18.95 1.12
CA LEU A 130 30.14 -18.11 0.06
C LEU A 130 31.22 -17.17 -0.48
N ASN A 131 31.52 -17.29 -1.77
CA ASN A 131 32.42 -16.40 -2.48
C ASN A 131 31.65 -15.31 -3.26
N ALA A 132 32.39 -14.40 -3.92
CA ALA A 132 31.80 -13.30 -4.68
C ALA A 132 30.83 -13.76 -5.80
N ASP A 133 31.11 -14.88 -6.45
CA ASP A 133 30.28 -15.40 -7.54
C ASP A 133 29.03 -16.08 -6.99
N ASP A 134 29.12 -16.79 -5.86
CA ASP A 134 27.95 -17.30 -5.14
C ASP A 134 27.02 -16.15 -4.75
N LEU A 135 27.56 -15.09 -4.15
CA LEU A 135 26.78 -13.93 -3.71
C LEU A 135 26.08 -13.22 -4.90
N LYS A 136 26.77 -13.06 -6.03
CA LYS A 136 26.16 -12.54 -7.26
C LYS A 136 25.09 -13.50 -7.81
N GLY A 137 25.35 -14.80 -7.78
CA GLY A 137 24.41 -15.86 -8.16
C GLY A 137 23.12 -15.78 -7.36
N ILE A 138 23.23 -15.64 -6.02
CA ILE A 138 22.08 -15.45 -5.12
C ILE A 138 21.32 -14.18 -5.51
N LEU A 139 22.00 -13.05 -5.71
CA LEU A 139 21.35 -11.79 -6.08
C LEU A 139 20.64 -11.86 -7.45
N ASN A 140 21.24 -12.54 -8.43
CA ASN A 140 20.61 -12.81 -9.72
C ASN A 140 19.35 -13.65 -9.56
N GLN A 141 19.44 -14.73 -8.77
CA GLN A 141 18.30 -15.62 -8.54
C GLN A 141 17.17 -14.87 -7.82
N LEU A 142 17.46 -14.12 -6.76
CA LEU A 142 16.46 -13.30 -6.06
C LEU A 142 15.78 -12.27 -6.97
N ALA A 143 16.51 -11.76 -7.98
CA ALA A 143 16.03 -10.79 -8.95
C ALA A 143 15.26 -11.38 -10.15
N SER A 144 15.34 -12.70 -10.36
CA SER A 144 14.82 -13.39 -11.55
C SER A 144 13.30 -13.32 -11.72
N PHE A 145 12.56 -13.10 -10.63
CA PHE A 145 11.10 -12.94 -10.64
C PHE A 145 10.68 -11.71 -9.82
N ALA A 146 9.53 -11.14 -10.16
CA ALA A 146 8.96 -10.02 -9.40
C ALA A 146 8.54 -10.39 -7.98
N ARG A 147 8.17 -11.65 -7.74
CA ARG A 147 7.74 -12.13 -6.43
C ARG A 147 8.73 -13.15 -5.89
N SER A 148 9.07 -13.00 -4.62
CA SER A 148 9.95 -13.92 -3.91
C SER A 148 9.40 -15.34 -3.80
N GLU A 149 8.09 -15.53 -3.96
CA GLU A 149 7.48 -16.87 -3.92
C GLU A 149 8.01 -17.78 -5.03
N ASP A 150 8.32 -17.23 -6.20
CA ASP A 150 8.91 -18.01 -7.29
C ASP A 150 10.43 -18.00 -7.25
N SER A 151 11.07 -16.83 -7.06
CA SER A 151 12.54 -16.77 -7.08
C SER A 151 13.22 -17.54 -5.94
N ILE A 152 12.57 -17.65 -4.78
CA ILE A 152 13.13 -18.37 -3.61
C ILE A 152 12.52 -19.75 -3.44
N TYR A 153 11.19 -19.83 -3.55
CA TYR A 153 10.45 -21.03 -3.16
C TYR A 153 9.96 -21.85 -4.35
N ALA A 154 10.18 -21.40 -5.60
CA ALA A 154 9.67 -22.04 -6.81
C ALA A 154 8.17 -22.40 -6.66
N TRP A 155 7.36 -21.45 -6.16
CA TRP A 155 5.99 -21.71 -5.73
C TRP A 155 5.14 -22.38 -6.80
N HIS A 156 5.05 -21.79 -7.99
CA HIS A 156 4.20 -22.35 -9.05
C HIS A 156 4.70 -23.71 -9.53
N GLU A 157 6.02 -23.89 -9.68
CA GLU A 157 6.63 -25.16 -10.08
C GLU A 157 6.36 -26.28 -9.06
N ARG A 158 6.64 -26.03 -7.77
CA ARG A 158 6.41 -27.02 -6.70
C ARG A 158 4.93 -27.33 -6.52
N VAL A 159 4.05 -26.34 -6.66
CA VAL A 159 2.59 -26.55 -6.64
C VAL A 159 2.16 -27.40 -7.83
N SER A 160 2.65 -27.15 -9.05
CA SER A 160 2.34 -27.98 -10.21
C SER A 160 2.80 -29.43 -10.03
N ALA A 161 4.02 -29.64 -9.53
CA ALA A 161 4.50 -30.98 -9.19
C ALA A 161 3.62 -31.66 -8.14
N PHE A 162 3.22 -30.92 -7.10
CA PHE A 162 2.30 -31.42 -6.07
C PHE A 162 0.91 -31.74 -6.64
N CYS A 163 0.38 -30.91 -7.56
CA CYS A 163 -0.87 -31.19 -8.28
C CYS A 163 -0.81 -32.51 -9.04
N LYS A 164 0.26 -32.72 -9.82
CA LYS A 164 0.48 -33.96 -10.58
C LYS A 164 0.58 -35.18 -9.65
N LEU A 165 1.27 -35.04 -8.51
CA LEU A 165 1.38 -36.09 -7.50
C LEU A 165 0.01 -36.45 -6.89
N GLN A 166 -0.78 -35.46 -6.47
CA GLN A 166 -2.11 -35.71 -5.89
C GLN A 166 -3.08 -36.28 -6.93
N LEU A 167 -2.98 -35.84 -8.19
CA LEU A 167 -3.77 -36.35 -9.30
C LEU A 167 -3.49 -37.84 -9.54
N GLY A 168 -2.23 -38.28 -9.45
CA GLY A 168 -1.85 -39.68 -9.55
C GLY A 168 -2.43 -40.57 -8.43
N GLY A 169 -2.78 -39.99 -7.28
CA GLY A 169 -3.41 -40.68 -6.14
C GLY A 169 -4.95 -40.63 -6.13
N LEU A 170 -5.59 -40.09 -7.17
CA LEU A 170 -7.05 -39.96 -7.27
C LEU A 170 -7.63 -40.98 -8.25
N SER A 171 -8.47 -41.90 -7.77
CA SER A 171 -9.20 -42.81 -8.65
C SER A 171 -10.39 -42.12 -9.35
N ASN A 172 -10.83 -42.67 -10.48
CA ASN A 172 -11.97 -42.11 -11.22
C ASN A 172 -13.27 -42.16 -10.39
N ALA A 173 -13.51 -43.24 -9.63
CA ALA A 173 -14.69 -43.36 -8.79
C ALA A 173 -14.74 -42.28 -7.69
N GLU A 174 -13.60 -41.98 -7.05
CA GLU A 174 -13.50 -40.91 -6.06
C GLU A 174 -13.72 -39.52 -6.70
N ALA A 175 -13.20 -39.29 -7.90
CA ALA A 175 -13.40 -38.03 -8.62
C ALA A 175 -14.89 -37.77 -8.89
N GLU A 176 -15.61 -38.79 -9.36
CA GLU A 176 -17.06 -38.69 -9.61
C GLU A 176 -17.87 -38.43 -8.33
N GLU A 177 -17.46 -39.00 -7.19
CA GLU A 177 -18.10 -38.69 -5.89
C GLU A 177 -17.96 -37.20 -5.53
N PHE A 178 -16.77 -36.62 -5.73
CA PHE A 178 -16.56 -35.20 -5.51
C PHE A 178 -17.34 -34.34 -6.50
N PHE A 179 -17.45 -34.72 -7.77
CA PHE A 179 -18.23 -33.99 -8.77
C PHE A 179 -19.72 -34.04 -8.48
N ALA A 180 -20.25 -35.19 -8.05
CA ALA A 180 -21.64 -35.31 -7.63
C ALA A 180 -21.95 -34.40 -6.43
N LYS A 181 -21.01 -34.30 -5.47
CA LYS A 181 -21.16 -33.45 -4.29
C LYS A 181 -20.95 -31.95 -4.60
N TYR A 182 -20.04 -31.63 -5.52
CA TYR A 182 -19.68 -30.27 -5.89
C TYR A 182 -19.64 -30.08 -7.43
N PRO A 183 -20.80 -30.02 -8.11
CA PRO A 183 -20.85 -29.94 -9.57
C PRO A 183 -20.07 -28.75 -10.16
N SER A 184 -19.99 -27.64 -9.44
CA SER A 184 -19.22 -26.45 -9.82
C SER A 184 -17.71 -26.70 -9.98
N MET A 185 -17.17 -27.83 -9.52
CA MET A 185 -15.78 -28.21 -9.78
C MET A 185 -15.50 -28.39 -11.28
N LEU A 186 -16.53 -28.75 -12.05
CA LEU A 186 -16.47 -28.95 -13.51
C LEU A 186 -16.45 -27.63 -14.29
N GLU A 187 -16.82 -26.51 -13.66
CA GLU A 187 -16.86 -25.20 -14.29
C GLU A 187 -15.43 -24.65 -14.47
N VAL A 188 -14.95 -24.67 -15.71
CA VAL A 188 -13.69 -24.05 -16.12
C VAL A 188 -14.06 -22.97 -17.14
N SER A 189 -13.92 -21.70 -16.76
CA SER A 189 -14.12 -20.59 -17.70
C SER A 189 -12.86 -20.34 -18.53
N ASP A 190 -13.01 -19.71 -19.69
CA ASP A 190 -11.87 -19.34 -20.54
C ASP A 190 -10.89 -18.42 -19.78
N ASP A 191 -11.40 -17.46 -18.98
CA ASP A 191 -10.59 -16.62 -18.09
C ASP A 191 -9.73 -17.44 -17.09
N VAL A 192 -10.24 -18.57 -16.60
CA VAL A 192 -9.52 -19.45 -15.67
C VAL A 192 -8.40 -20.21 -16.39
N SER A 193 -8.59 -20.48 -17.69
CA SER A 193 -7.58 -21.12 -18.54
C SER A 193 -6.49 -20.14 -18.99
N GLU A 194 -6.84 -18.86 -19.21
CA GLU A 194 -5.88 -17.81 -19.60
C GLU A 194 -4.99 -17.37 -18.42
N ASP A 195 -5.52 -17.34 -17.20
CA ASP A 195 -4.78 -16.97 -15.97
C ASP A 195 -4.08 -18.17 -15.28
N LEU A 196 -3.97 -19.32 -15.94
CA LEU A 196 -3.39 -20.53 -15.36
C LEU A 196 -1.86 -20.42 -15.27
N SER A 197 -1.35 -19.99 -14.12
CA SER A 197 0.09 -19.92 -13.82
C SER A 197 0.72 -21.27 -13.42
N LEU A 198 -0.03 -22.36 -13.50
CA LEU A 198 0.41 -23.70 -13.13
C LEU A 198 0.63 -24.55 -14.38
N ASP A 199 1.77 -25.24 -14.45
CA ASP A 199 2.04 -26.30 -15.44
C ASP A 199 1.14 -27.55 -15.23
N ILE A 200 -0.16 -27.42 -15.55
CA ILE A 200 -1.18 -28.47 -15.61
C ILE A 200 -2.09 -28.21 -16.83
N ASN A 201 -2.69 -29.25 -17.42
CA ASN A 201 -3.62 -29.03 -18.53
C ASN A 201 -4.95 -28.45 -18.01
N ALA A 202 -5.55 -27.54 -18.77
CA ALA A 202 -6.86 -26.96 -18.43
C ALA A 202 -7.95 -28.03 -18.26
N SER A 203 -7.90 -29.10 -19.07
CA SER A 203 -8.80 -30.26 -18.98
C SER A 203 -8.66 -31.04 -17.66
N ASP A 204 -7.50 -30.97 -17.00
CA ASP A 204 -7.24 -31.67 -15.75
C ASP A 204 -7.70 -30.87 -14.52
N ILE A 205 -8.03 -29.57 -14.68
CA ILE A 205 -8.43 -28.67 -13.58
C ILE A 205 -9.52 -29.29 -12.69
N PRO A 206 -10.64 -29.83 -13.22
CA PRO A 206 -11.68 -30.41 -12.36
C PRO A 206 -11.15 -31.57 -11.51
N ARG A 207 -10.34 -32.46 -12.09
CA ARG A 207 -9.75 -33.59 -11.35
C ARG A 207 -8.70 -33.13 -10.35
N VAL A 208 -7.91 -32.09 -10.66
CA VAL A 208 -6.98 -31.48 -9.70
C VAL A 208 -7.75 -30.87 -8.53
N ARG A 209 -8.88 -30.19 -8.77
CA ARG A 209 -9.75 -29.67 -7.69
C ARG A 209 -10.24 -30.81 -6.78
N ALA A 210 -10.69 -31.92 -7.35
CA ALA A 210 -11.10 -33.10 -6.57
C ALA A 210 -9.92 -33.70 -5.77
N ALA A 211 -8.73 -33.83 -6.37
CA ALA A 211 -7.53 -34.34 -5.71
C ALA A 211 -7.10 -33.45 -4.53
N MET A 212 -7.14 -32.13 -4.70
CA MET A 212 -6.82 -31.16 -3.65
C MET A 212 -7.87 -31.16 -2.52
N MET A 213 -9.13 -31.44 -2.85
CA MET A 213 -10.19 -31.65 -1.85
C MET A 213 -9.94 -32.91 -1.03
N LYS A 214 -9.60 -34.03 -1.68
CA LYS A 214 -9.17 -35.27 -1.01
C LYS A 214 -7.97 -35.03 -0.08
N ALA A 215 -7.04 -34.17 -0.49
CA ALA A 215 -5.86 -33.81 0.30
C ALA A 215 -6.16 -32.85 1.48
N ASN A 216 -7.43 -32.47 1.73
CA ASN A 216 -7.87 -31.54 2.77
C ASN A 216 -7.20 -30.15 2.69
N LEU A 217 -7.00 -29.64 1.47
CA LEU A 217 -6.35 -28.34 1.25
C LEU A 217 -7.35 -27.19 1.06
N TYR A 218 -8.64 -27.48 0.85
CA TYR A 218 -9.66 -26.45 0.72
C TYR A 218 -10.17 -25.94 2.07
N TYR A 219 -10.44 -24.63 2.11
CA TYR A 219 -11.27 -24.00 3.12
C TYR A 219 -12.39 -23.21 2.44
N GLY A 220 -13.45 -22.92 3.17
CA GLY A 220 -14.57 -22.14 2.65
C GLY A 220 -15.90 -22.84 2.82
N ASN A 221 -16.89 -22.38 2.07
CA ASN A 221 -18.26 -22.89 2.12
C ASN A 221 -19.01 -22.54 0.83
N ASN A 222 -20.22 -23.08 0.69
CA ASN A 222 -21.03 -22.89 -0.51
C ASN A 222 -21.35 -21.40 -0.82
N HIS A 223 -21.30 -20.48 0.15
CA HIS A 223 -21.60 -19.06 -0.08
C HIS A 223 -20.37 -18.25 -0.50
N ASN A 224 -19.19 -18.59 0.03
CA ASN A 224 -17.95 -17.85 -0.23
C ASN A 224 -17.06 -18.50 -1.30
N GLY A 225 -17.45 -19.69 -1.76
CA GLY A 225 -16.61 -20.58 -2.55
C GLY A 225 -15.66 -21.39 -1.68
N TYR A 226 -15.07 -22.39 -2.31
CA TYR A 226 -13.98 -23.18 -1.75
C TYR A 226 -12.67 -22.71 -2.39
N LYS A 227 -11.69 -22.43 -1.53
CA LYS A 227 -10.36 -21.95 -1.93
C LYS A 227 -9.25 -22.79 -1.34
N ILE A 228 -8.14 -22.92 -2.05
CA ILE A 228 -6.97 -23.63 -1.53
C ILE A 228 -6.30 -22.79 -0.44
N SER A 229 -6.03 -23.41 0.72
CA SER A 229 -5.24 -22.83 1.79
C SER A 229 -3.76 -22.83 1.40
N THR A 230 -3.27 -21.72 0.86
CA THR A 230 -1.87 -21.58 0.47
C THR A 230 -0.93 -21.62 1.68
N LYS A 231 -1.43 -21.31 2.88
CA LYS A 231 -0.67 -21.50 4.14
C LYS A 231 -0.43 -22.98 4.43
N VAL A 232 -1.49 -23.79 4.48
CA VAL A 232 -1.37 -25.25 4.74
C VAL A 232 -0.55 -25.92 3.63
N LEU A 233 -0.71 -25.46 2.39
CA LEU A 233 0.10 -25.95 1.28
C LEU A 233 1.58 -25.57 1.44
N SER A 234 1.89 -24.36 1.90
CA SER A 234 3.27 -23.94 2.19
C SER A 234 3.90 -24.77 3.31
N GLU A 235 3.14 -25.11 4.36
CA GLU A 235 3.61 -25.98 5.45
C GLU A 235 4.04 -27.37 4.92
N ARG A 236 3.35 -27.90 3.92
CA ARG A 236 3.68 -29.19 3.29
C ARG A 236 4.86 -29.10 2.30
N LEU A 237 4.98 -27.99 1.57
CA LEU A 237 5.97 -27.85 0.48
C LEU A 237 7.34 -27.33 0.93
N TYR A 238 7.42 -26.71 2.12
CA TYR A 238 8.64 -26.02 2.58
C TYR A 238 9.08 -26.42 4.00
N PRO A 239 9.07 -27.70 4.39
CA PRO A 239 9.43 -28.11 5.76
C PRO A 239 10.88 -27.74 6.15
N ASP A 240 11.74 -27.52 5.16
CA ASP A 240 13.14 -27.12 5.18
C ASP A 240 13.37 -25.59 5.27
N THR A 241 12.32 -24.82 5.56
CA THR A 241 12.40 -23.36 5.66
C THR A 241 12.06 -22.85 7.06
N LEU A 242 12.66 -21.73 7.42
CA LEU A 242 12.43 -21.06 8.70
C LEU A 242 11.06 -20.35 8.68
N ARG A 243 10.81 -19.52 7.67
CA ARG A 243 9.58 -18.71 7.57
C ARG A 243 8.67 -19.10 6.41
N GLY A 244 9.23 -19.67 5.34
CA GLY A 244 8.52 -20.10 4.14
C GLY A 244 7.31 -20.98 4.45
N ARG A 245 7.48 -22.00 5.29
CA ARG A 245 6.43 -22.93 5.73
C ARG A 245 5.24 -22.24 6.39
N GLN A 246 5.47 -21.17 7.15
CA GLN A 246 4.44 -20.50 7.94
C GLN A 246 3.72 -19.37 7.18
N THR A 247 4.15 -19.07 5.94
CA THR A 247 3.72 -17.88 5.20
C THR A 247 2.85 -18.25 4.02
N ALA A 248 1.63 -17.70 3.96
CA ALA A 248 0.76 -17.85 2.80
C ALA A 248 1.39 -17.23 1.54
N LYS A 249 1.33 -17.95 0.42
CA LYS A 249 1.72 -17.50 -0.93
C LYS A 249 0.49 -17.09 -1.74
N SER A 250 0.71 -16.64 -2.99
CA SER A 250 -0.33 -16.23 -3.92
C SER A 250 -1.44 -17.26 -4.08
N ALA A 251 -2.67 -16.76 -4.15
CA ALA A 251 -3.86 -17.57 -4.32
C ALA A 251 -3.84 -18.26 -5.70
N LEU A 252 -4.25 -19.53 -5.71
CA LEU A 252 -4.34 -20.37 -6.90
C LEU A 252 -5.76 -20.27 -7.46
N GLU A 253 -6.10 -19.12 -8.05
CA GLU A 253 -7.49 -18.80 -8.44
C GLU A 253 -8.10 -19.82 -9.41
N ALA A 254 -7.30 -20.38 -10.33
CA ALA A 254 -7.75 -21.42 -11.25
C ALA A 254 -8.28 -22.69 -10.55
N LEU A 255 -7.77 -22.97 -9.35
CA LEU A 255 -8.18 -24.11 -8.54
C LEU A 255 -9.33 -23.77 -7.59
N ASN A 256 -9.77 -22.52 -7.50
CA ASN A 256 -10.95 -22.16 -6.71
C ASN A 256 -12.23 -22.60 -7.44
N PHE A 257 -13.26 -22.96 -6.69
CA PHE A 257 -14.58 -23.24 -7.26
C PHE A 257 -15.68 -22.69 -6.36
N TYR A 258 -16.80 -22.32 -6.98
CA TYR A 258 -17.86 -21.59 -6.33
C TYR A 258 -19.20 -22.31 -6.57
N PRO A 259 -19.71 -23.08 -5.60
CA PRO A 259 -21.01 -23.76 -5.74
C PRO A 259 -22.20 -22.82 -5.95
N ASN A 260 -22.01 -21.53 -5.67
CA ASN A 260 -22.92 -20.45 -5.98
C ASN A 260 -22.15 -19.36 -6.74
N GLU A 261 -22.86 -18.42 -7.36
CA GLU A 261 -22.27 -17.30 -8.11
C GLU A 261 -21.16 -16.56 -7.33
N GLN A 262 -20.07 -16.25 -8.04
CA GLN A 262 -18.88 -15.62 -7.46
C GLN A 262 -19.20 -14.27 -6.82
N ASN A 263 -18.69 -14.05 -5.60
CA ASN A 263 -18.82 -12.77 -4.92
C ASN A 263 -18.09 -11.66 -5.70
N TYR A 264 -18.85 -10.69 -6.22
CA TYR A 264 -18.28 -9.51 -6.86
C TYR A 264 -18.16 -8.32 -5.90
N LYS A 265 -17.10 -7.53 -6.11
CA LYS A 265 -16.87 -6.27 -5.41
C LYS A 265 -17.31 -5.09 -6.27
N ARG A 266 -16.98 -5.09 -7.55
CA ARG A 266 -17.17 -3.98 -8.48
C ARG A 266 -18.15 -4.33 -9.60
N GLU A 267 -18.68 -3.33 -10.28
CA GLU A 267 -19.55 -3.56 -11.44
C GLU A 267 -18.73 -4.04 -12.64
N TYR A 268 -17.66 -3.30 -12.92
CA TYR A 268 -16.71 -3.57 -14.00
C TYR A 268 -15.33 -3.93 -13.46
N PRO A 269 -14.49 -4.65 -14.23
CA PRO A 269 -13.06 -4.72 -13.99
C PRO A 269 -12.43 -3.32 -13.88
N SER A 270 -11.32 -3.22 -13.18
CA SER A 270 -10.66 -1.93 -12.94
C SER A 270 -9.56 -1.70 -13.95
N VAL A 271 -9.52 -0.51 -14.53
CA VAL A 271 -8.33 -0.04 -15.25
C VAL A 271 -7.13 -0.12 -14.31
N ARG A 272 -6.02 -0.63 -14.83
CA ARG A 272 -4.76 -0.74 -14.09
C ARG A 272 -4.26 0.64 -13.66
N VAL A 273 -3.79 0.74 -12.42
CA VAL A 273 -3.27 2.00 -11.83
C VAL A 273 -1.79 2.20 -12.15
N THR A 274 -1.09 1.17 -12.64
CA THR A 274 0.34 1.19 -13.02
C THR A 274 0.52 0.77 -14.47
N THR A 275 1.62 1.19 -15.10
CA THR A 275 2.01 0.74 -16.45
C THR A 275 2.77 -0.59 -16.39
N GLY A 276 2.27 -1.61 -17.09
CA GLY A 276 2.95 -2.91 -17.26
C GLY A 276 2.72 -3.90 -16.12
N GLU A 277 3.19 -5.13 -16.35
CA GLU A 277 3.35 -6.16 -15.33
C GLU A 277 4.80 -6.19 -14.86
N ALA A 278 4.99 -6.34 -13.55
CA ALA A 278 6.32 -6.57 -13.03
C ALA A 278 6.68 -8.02 -13.28
N GLU A 279 7.58 -8.26 -14.22
CA GLU A 279 8.17 -9.59 -14.46
C GLU A 279 9.38 -9.82 -13.55
N LEU A 280 10.13 -8.75 -13.25
CA LEU A 280 11.35 -8.78 -12.46
C LEU A 280 11.20 -8.08 -11.10
N LEU A 281 12.20 -8.28 -10.23
CA LEU A 281 12.24 -7.69 -8.90
C LEU A 281 12.34 -6.16 -8.93
N GLN A 282 11.63 -5.49 -8.02
CA GLN A 282 11.77 -4.04 -7.82
C GLN A 282 13.07 -3.68 -7.11
N GLU A 283 13.68 -2.56 -7.50
CA GLU A 283 14.92 -2.03 -6.92
C GLU A 283 14.84 -1.83 -5.41
N SER A 284 13.72 -1.32 -4.90
CA SER A 284 13.52 -1.13 -3.46
C SER A 284 13.60 -2.44 -2.66
N LEU A 285 13.12 -3.56 -3.24
CA LEU A 285 13.16 -4.85 -2.60
C LEU A 285 14.55 -5.49 -2.74
N TYR A 286 15.17 -5.34 -3.91
CA TYR A 286 16.55 -5.74 -4.18
C TYR A 286 17.53 -5.14 -3.17
N PHE A 287 17.35 -3.87 -2.81
CA PHE A 287 18.16 -3.20 -1.80
C PHE A 287 18.21 -3.97 -0.47
N TYR A 288 17.07 -4.49 0.02
CA TYR A 288 17.04 -5.22 1.29
C TYR A 288 17.76 -6.58 1.20
N TYR A 289 17.63 -7.27 0.08
CA TYR A 289 18.35 -8.54 -0.16
C TYR A 289 19.85 -8.31 -0.25
N ARG A 290 20.27 -7.32 -1.04
CA ARG A 290 21.69 -6.93 -1.15
C ARG A 290 22.25 -6.47 0.18
N TYR A 291 21.52 -5.66 0.93
CA TYR A 291 21.94 -5.21 2.26
C TYR A 291 22.18 -6.38 3.21
N THR A 292 21.26 -7.37 3.24
CA THR A 292 21.42 -8.59 4.06
C THR A 292 22.74 -9.29 3.74
N LEU A 293 23.00 -9.58 2.45
CA LEU A 293 24.23 -10.26 2.04
C LEU A 293 25.50 -9.42 2.29
N VAL A 294 25.48 -8.12 2.03
CA VAL A 294 26.61 -7.23 2.34
C VAL A 294 26.90 -7.20 3.85
N SER A 295 25.85 -7.15 4.67
CA SER A 295 25.99 -7.05 6.13
C SER A 295 26.50 -8.34 6.79
N SER A 296 26.44 -9.47 6.08
CA SER A 296 26.98 -10.75 6.56
C SER A 296 28.49 -10.72 6.86
N ALA A 297 29.26 -9.81 6.25
CA ALA A 297 30.67 -9.61 6.57
C ALA A 297 30.89 -9.23 8.06
N SER A 298 29.90 -8.60 8.69
CA SER A 298 29.95 -8.20 10.11
C SER A 298 30.00 -9.39 11.06
N LEU A 299 29.66 -10.60 10.60
CA LEU A 299 29.80 -11.84 11.37
C LEU A 299 31.26 -12.14 11.74
N SER A 300 32.22 -11.71 10.91
CA SER A 300 33.65 -11.87 11.21
C SER A 300 34.07 -11.13 12.50
N ALA A 301 33.47 -9.96 12.77
CA ALA A 301 33.71 -9.21 14.00
C ALA A 301 33.17 -9.93 15.25
N LEU A 302 32.23 -10.87 15.08
CA LEU A 302 31.70 -11.74 16.12
C LEU A 302 32.44 -13.09 16.23
N GLY A 303 33.53 -13.27 15.48
CA GLY A 303 34.28 -14.52 15.42
C GLY A 303 33.56 -15.66 14.68
N LEU A 304 32.56 -15.34 13.86
CA LEU A 304 31.77 -16.32 13.09
C LEU A 304 32.21 -16.36 11.62
N PRO A 305 32.06 -17.51 10.93
CA PRO A 305 32.37 -17.62 9.50
C PRO A 305 31.54 -16.63 8.68
N ALA A 306 32.22 -15.84 7.84
CA ALA A 306 31.61 -14.80 7.04
C ALA A 306 32.13 -14.85 5.59
N PRO A 307 31.33 -14.46 4.59
CA PRO A 307 31.78 -14.42 3.21
C PRO A 307 33.00 -13.50 3.03
N SER A 308 34.02 -13.96 2.32
CA SER A 308 35.31 -13.26 2.23
C SER A 308 35.28 -12.00 1.35
N ASP A 309 34.34 -11.92 0.41
CA ASP A 309 34.25 -10.81 -0.56
C ASP A 309 32.81 -10.30 -0.76
N THR A 310 32.30 -9.62 0.26
CA THR A 310 31.03 -8.88 0.16
C THR A 310 31.18 -7.50 -0.50
N ILE A 311 32.41 -7.03 -0.72
CA ILE A 311 32.68 -5.69 -1.27
C ILE A 311 32.24 -5.64 -2.73
N THR A 312 32.51 -6.71 -3.50
CA THR A 312 32.12 -6.80 -4.92
C THR A 312 30.63 -6.69 -5.17
N ILE A 313 29.78 -7.04 -4.18
CA ILE A 313 28.33 -6.96 -4.32
C ILE A 313 27.72 -5.65 -3.78
N LYS A 314 28.50 -4.72 -3.21
CA LYS A 314 27.96 -3.46 -2.68
C LYS A 314 27.24 -2.62 -3.73
N GLU A 315 27.80 -2.57 -4.94
CA GLU A 315 27.26 -1.80 -6.07
C GLU A 315 26.69 -2.70 -7.17
N TYR A 316 26.86 -4.02 -7.04
CA TYR A 316 26.29 -4.97 -7.99
C TYR A 316 24.79 -4.80 -8.08
N THR A 317 24.27 -4.79 -9.32
CA THR A 317 22.84 -4.65 -9.63
C THR A 317 22.54 -5.47 -10.87
N PRO A 318 21.75 -6.55 -10.78
CA PRO A 318 21.34 -7.33 -11.94
C PRO A 318 20.27 -6.58 -12.75
N LYS A 319 19.75 -7.21 -13.81
CA LYS A 319 18.59 -6.66 -14.51
C LYS A 319 17.39 -6.67 -13.56
N LEU A 320 16.88 -5.48 -13.25
CA LEU A 320 15.73 -5.27 -12.38
C LEU A 320 14.55 -4.73 -13.17
N ASN A 321 13.36 -4.79 -12.57
CA ASN A 321 12.19 -4.19 -13.17
C ASN A 321 12.31 -2.67 -13.20
N GLN A 322 11.99 -2.07 -14.35
CA GLN A 322 11.94 -0.62 -14.43
C GLN A 322 10.77 -0.10 -13.59
N PRO A 323 10.93 1.06 -12.92
CA PRO A 323 9.83 1.68 -12.20
C PRO A 323 8.60 1.89 -13.12
N SER A 324 7.52 1.16 -12.87
CA SER A 324 6.25 1.37 -13.55
C SER A 324 5.73 2.77 -13.24
N ARG A 325 5.35 3.54 -14.26
CA ARG A 325 4.66 4.81 -14.05
C ARG A 325 3.24 4.53 -13.58
N PHE A 326 2.74 5.36 -12.67
CA PHE A 326 1.32 5.34 -12.36
C PHE A 326 0.52 5.84 -13.57
N ARG A 327 -0.59 5.19 -13.90
CA ARG A 327 -1.56 5.68 -14.89
C ARG A 327 -2.44 6.75 -14.23
N SER A 328 -2.49 7.93 -14.85
CA SER A 328 -3.43 8.99 -14.46
C SER A 328 -4.83 8.63 -14.93
N VAL A 329 -5.84 9.06 -14.19
CA VAL A 329 -7.23 9.03 -14.66
C VAL A 329 -7.43 10.26 -15.56
N PRO A 330 -8.15 10.15 -16.69
CA PRO A 330 -8.48 11.31 -17.50
C PRO A 330 -9.09 12.44 -16.66
N SER A 331 -8.60 13.68 -16.85
CA SER A 331 -9.01 14.84 -16.05
C SER A 331 -10.51 15.11 -16.13
N GLY A 332 -11.11 14.95 -17.32
CA GLY A 332 -12.56 15.08 -17.52
C GLY A 332 -13.37 14.14 -16.63
N ASN A 333 -12.92 12.89 -16.49
CA ASN A 333 -13.56 11.90 -15.62
C ASN A 333 -13.42 12.28 -14.13
N LEU A 334 -12.24 12.76 -13.71
CA LEU A 334 -12.04 13.24 -12.33
C LEU A 334 -12.92 14.47 -12.02
N LEU A 335 -13.01 15.43 -12.94
CA LEU A 335 -13.84 16.62 -12.78
C LEU A 335 -15.33 16.29 -12.76
N LYS A 336 -15.78 15.31 -13.57
CA LYS A 336 -17.15 14.76 -13.52
C LYS A 336 -17.46 14.17 -12.14
N LEU A 337 -16.55 13.33 -11.61
CA LEU A 337 -16.72 12.73 -10.29
C LEU A 337 -16.69 13.77 -9.16
N PHE A 338 -15.82 14.79 -9.27
CA PHE A 338 -15.74 15.89 -8.33
C PHE A 338 -17.04 16.68 -8.27
N ARG A 339 -17.56 17.09 -9.44
CA ARG A 339 -18.85 17.78 -9.56
C ARG A 339 -19.99 16.96 -8.97
N SER A 340 -20.12 15.71 -9.39
CA SER A 340 -21.18 14.81 -8.92
C SER A 340 -21.11 14.59 -7.41
N SER A 341 -19.90 14.55 -6.84
CA SER A 341 -19.69 14.41 -5.39
C SER A 341 -20.13 15.65 -4.60
N MET A 342 -19.89 16.85 -5.13
CA MET A 342 -20.36 18.09 -4.50
C MET A 342 -21.88 18.25 -4.61
N GLU A 343 -22.46 17.99 -5.79
CA GLU A 343 -23.91 18.02 -5.99
C GLU A 343 -24.61 17.01 -5.05
N PHE A 344 -24.10 15.78 -4.97
CA PHE A 344 -24.64 14.77 -4.05
C PHE A 344 -24.51 15.17 -2.57
N HIS A 345 -23.46 15.91 -2.20
CA HIS A 345 -23.31 16.43 -0.85
C HIS A 345 -24.37 17.46 -0.51
N VAL A 346 -24.52 18.48 -1.36
CA VAL A 346 -25.47 19.58 -1.18
C VAL A 346 -26.89 19.05 -1.15
N ASP A 347 -27.24 18.21 -2.12
CA ASP A 347 -28.63 17.78 -2.29
C ASP A 347 -29.01 16.68 -1.30
N HIS A 348 -28.06 15.79 -0.94
CA HIS A 348 -28.42 14.49 -0.35
C HIS A 348 -27.59 14.04 0.87
N GLY A 349 -26.41 14.62 1.11
CA GLY A 349 -25.48 14.14 2.13
C GLY A 349 -26.09 14.06 3.53
N ARG A 350 -26.68 15.18 3.99
CA ARG A 350 -27.28 15.27 5.32
C ARG A 350 -28.46 14.31 5.51
N LYS A 351 -29.35 14.18 4.51
CA LYS A 351 -30.54 13.32 4.64
C LYS A 351 -30.17 11.84 4.76
N ILE A 352 -29.18 11.37 4.00
CA ILE A 352 -28.67 10.00 4.06
C ILE A 352 -28.10 9.68 5.45
N LEU A 353 -27.22 10.54 5.97
CA LEU A 353 -26.64 10.35 7.30
C LEU A 353 -27.69 10.39 8.42
N ASN A 354 -28.67 11.29 8.32
CA ASN A 354 -29.79 11.35 9.26
C ASN A 354 -30.67 10.09 9.18
N GLY A 355 -30.85 9.50 7.99
CA GLY A 355 -31.51 8.21 7.82
C GLY A 355 -30.82 7.11 8.62
N PHE A 356 -29.50 7.01 8.51
CA PHE A 356 -28.73 6.03 9.27
C PHE A 356 -28.84 6.28 10.78
N ILE A 357 -28.68 7.54 11.23
CA ILE A 357 -28.81 7.89 12.65
C ILE A 357 -30.18 7.45 13.21
N ARG A 358 -31.27 7.72 12.49
CA ARG A 358 -32.63 7.32 12.91
C ARG A 358 -32.74 5.82 13.11
N VAL A 359 -32.26 5.04 12.13
CA VAL A 359 -32.31 3.57 12.20
C VAL A 359 -31.44 3.02 13.33
N ALA A 360 -30.20 3.51 13.44
CA ALA A 360 -29.25 3.03 14.43
C ALA A 360 -29.70 3.37 15.87
N SER A 361 -30.19 4.60 16.09
CA SER A 361 -30.68 5.03 17.40
C SER A 361 -31.97 4.32 17.81
N TYR A 362 -32.93 4.13 16.89
CA TYR A 362 -34.13 3.33 17.14
C TYR A 362 -33.76 1.91 17.57
N CYS A 363 -32.87 1.26 16.82
CA CYS A 363 -32.41 -0.09 17.12
C CYS A 363 -31.63 -0.17 18.44
N HIS A 364 -30.84 0.86 18.76
CA HIS A 364 -30.14 0.95 20.05
C HIS A 364 -31.13 1.05 21.20
N ALA A 365 -32.07 2.00 21.14
CA ALA A 365 -33.08 2.23 22.18
C ALA A 365 -33.98 1.00 22.43
N GLN A 366 -34.34 0.27 21.38
CA GLN A 366 -35.18 -0.93 21.49
C GLN A 366 -34.38 -2.22 21.74
N ASN A 367 -33.04 -2.14 21.83
CA ASN A 367 -32.14 -3.30 21.90
C ASN A 367 -32.36 -4.34 20.77
N ILE A 368 -32.78 -3.91 19.58
CA ILE A 368 -33.01 -4.76 18.40
C ILE A 368 -31.83 -4.61 17.44
N SER A 369 -31.36 -5.71 16.82
CA SER A 369 -30.32 -5.62 15.78
C SER A 369 -30.87 -5.02 14.49
N MET A 370 -30.16 -4.09 13.83
CA MET A 370 -30.67 -3.43 12.61
C MET A 370 -30.98 -4.42 11.48
N ILE A 371 -30.24 -5.54 11.39
CA ILE A 371 -30.49 -6.61 10.41
C ILE A 371 -31.80 -7.39 10.66
N ARG A 372 -32.43 -7.21 11.83
CA ARG A 372 -33.71 -7.84 12.18
C ARG A 372 -34.91 -6.93 11.93
N LEU A 373 -34.69 -5.69 11.47
CA LEU A 373 -35.80 -4.81 11.10
C LEU A 373 -36.49 -5.32 9.83
N ALA A 374 -37.82 -5.42 9.91
CA ALA A 374 -38.63 -5.66 8.72
C ALA A 374 -38.58 -4.44 7.80
N ASP A 375 -38.64 -4.66 6.47
CA ASP A 375 -38.55 -3.57 5.48
C ASP A 375 -39.61 -2.49 5.70
N ALA A 376 -40.84 -2.88 6.12
CA ALA A 376 -41.92 -1.94 6.41
C ALA A 376 -41.61 -1.02 7.58
N ASP A 377 -41.03 -1.55 8.67
CA ASP A 377 -40.66 -0.76 9.84
C ASP A 377 -39.44 0.11 9.54
N PHE A 378 -38.47 -0.44 8.80
CA PHE A 378 -37.32 0.31 8.31
C PHE A 378 -37.76 1.55 7.51
N MET A 379 -38.67 1.40 6.55
CA MET A 379 -39.19 2.51 5.74
C MET A 379 -39.88 3.60 6.59
N LYS A 380 -40.63 3.19 7.63
CA LYS A 380 -41.23 4.15 8.58
C LYS A 380 -40.16 4.92 9.36
N ILE A 381 -39.11 4.23 9.82
CA ILE A 381 -38.04 4.83 10.64
C ILE A 381 -37.18 5.83 9.84
N ILE A 382 -36.84 5.51 8.58
CA ILE A 382 -36.04 6.41 7.74
C ILE A 382 -36.82 7.65 7.28
N GLY A 383 -38.15 7.62 7.34
CA GLY A 383 -39.04 8.73 7.01
C GLY A 383 -39.28 8.92 5.50
N PRO A 384 -40.30 9.73 5.15
CA PRO A 384 -40.81 9.85 3.78
C PRO A 384 -39.77 10.39 2.80
N GLU A 385 -38.97 11.38 3.21
CA GLU A 385 -37.94 12.00 2.37
C GLU A 385 -36.97 10.97 1.75
N LEU A 386 -36.54 9.95 2.51
CA LEU A 386 -35.64 8.92 1.99
C LEU A 386 -36.39 7.83 1.22
N VAL A 387 -37.64 7.54 1.58
CA VAL A 387 -38.49 6.63 0.82
C VAL A 387 -38.76 7.18 -0.58
N ASP A 388 -39.10 8.47 -0.67
CA ASP A 388 -39.34 9.19 -1.94
C ASP A 388 -38.06 9.31 -2.77
N PHE A 389 -36.91 9.43 -2.09
CA PHE A 389 -35.59 9.37 -2.75
C PHE A 389 -35.26 7.98 -3.33
N GLY A 390 -36.03 6.94 -2.97
CA GLY A 390 -35.92 5.58 -3.49
C GLY A 390 -35.42 4.54 -2.49
N VAL A 391 -35.12 4.92 -1.24
CA VAL A 391 -34.58 3.99 -0.24
C VAL A 391 -35.64 2.98 0.20
N LYS A 392 -35.35 1.69 0.01
CA LYS A 392 -36.29 0.59 0.29
C LYS A 392 -35.82 -0.35 1.41
N LYS A 393 -34.51 -0.46 1.64
CA LYS A 393 -33.93 -1.40 2.60
C LYS A 393 -32.70 -0.81 3.30
N LEU A 394 -32.36 -1.37 4.46
CA LEU A 394 -31.16 -0.99 5.22
C LEU A 394 -29.90 -1.07 4.36
N GLY A 395 -29.68 -2.20 3.69
CA GLY A 395 -28.63 -2.34 2.69
C GLY A 395 -28.97 -3.46 1.73
N LEU A 396 -28.60 -3.27 0.47
CA LEU A 396 -28.79 -4.28 -0.59
C LEU A 396 -28.01 -5.54 -0.27
N SER A 397 -26.86 -5.35 0.38
CA SER A 397 -25.98 -6.40 0.83
C SER A 397 -26.06 -6.66 2.34
N SER A 398 -27.11 -6.29 3.08
CA SER A 398 -27.21 -6.62 4.52
C SER A 398 -27.60 -8.09 4.77
N HIS A 399 -27.31 -8.63 5.96
CA HIS A 399 -27.81 -9.95 6.34
C HIS A 399 -29.34 -9.92 6.42
N ARG A 400 -30.03 -10.81 5.69
CA ARG A 400 -31.47 -11.02 5.86
C ARG A 400 -31.73 -12.27 6.67
N GLN A 401 -32.64 -12.19 7.64
CA GLN A 401 -33.32 -13.37 8.16
C GLN A 401 -34.40 -13.80 7.14
N THR A 402 -34.00 -14.46 6.07
CA THR A 402 -34.92 -15.30 5.31
C THR A 402 -34.30 -16.68 5.22
N GLY A 403 -35.15 -17.72 5.29
CA GLY A 403 -34.78 -19.12 5.39
C GLY A 403 -33.64 -19.51 4.46
N ALA A 404 -32.85 -20.49 4.90
CA ALA A 404 -31.62 -20.95 4.27
C ALA A 404 -31.66 -20.86 2.72
N ARG A 405 -30.57 -20.34 2.13
CA ARG A 405 -30.17 -20.44 0.70
C ARG A 405 -30.47 -19.27 -0.26
N SER A 406 -30.63 -18.01 0.17
CA SER A 406 -30.66 -16.87 -0.80
C SER A 406 -29.32 -16.14 -0.95
N ARG A 407 -28.88 -15.90 -2.21
CA ARG A 407 -27.68 -15.10 -2.54
C ARG A 407 -27.78 -13.68 -1.94
N ARG A 408 -26.73 -13.22 -1.26
CA ARG A 408 -26.74 -11.95 -0.50
C ARG A 408 -26.80 -10.69 -1.38
N LYS A 409 -25.97 -10.64 -2.43
CA LYS A 409 -25.99 -9.52 -3.39
C LYS A 409 -26.87 -9.80 -4.62
N GLY A 410 -27.13 -11.07 -4.92
CA GLY A 410 -27.85 -11.49 -6.13
C GLY A 410 -27.00 -11.33 -7.38
N ASP A 411 -27.66 -11.18 -8.53
CA ASP A 411 -27.02 -10.90 -9.82
C ASP A 411 -26.30 -9.54 -9.82
N ARG A 412 -25.11 -9.51 -10.45
CA ARG A 412 -24.24 -8.32 -10.53
C ARG A 412 -24.95 -7.14 -11.14
N ASN A 413 -25.55 -7.32 -12.32
CA ASN A 413 -26.16 -6.24 -13.09
C ASN A 413 -27.38 -5.66 -12.35
N GLN A 414 -28.23 -6.51 -11.77
CA GLN A 414 -29.36 -6.07 -10.97
C GLN A 414 -28.92 -5.31 -9.70
N TYR A 415 -27.85 -5.73 -9.06
CA TYR A 415 -27.36 -5.08 -7.84
C TYR A 415 -26.93 -3.63 -8.10
N PHE A 416 -26.14 -3.38 -9.14
CA PHE A 416 -25.68 -2.03 -9.46
C PHE A 416 -26.80 -1.14 -10.01
N LYS A 417 -27.75 -1.70 -10.77
CA LYS A 417 -29.01 -1.00 -11.09
C LYS A 417 -29.77 -0.55 -9.84
N ARG A 418 -29.83 -1.39 -8.80
CA ARG A 418 -30.49 -1.06 -7.52
C ARG A 418 -29.71 -0.04 -6.70
N ILE A 419 -28.37 -0.03 -6.77
CA ILE A 419 -27.54 1.02 -6.16
C ILE A 419 -27.89 2.37 -6.75
N ARG A 420 -27.90 2.48 -8.09
CA ARG A 420 -28.23 3.74 -8.80
C ARG A 420 -29.69 4.15 -8.66
N ALA A 421 -30.58 3.21 -8.36
CA ALA A 421 -31.97 3.48 -7.97
C ALA A 421 -32.14 3.81 -6.47
N ASN A 422 -31.05 4.05 -5.72
CA ASN A 422 -31.04 4.45 -4.31
C ASN A 422 -31.66 3.44 -3.32
N HIS A 423 -31.83 2.18 -3.70
CA HIS A 423 -32.63 1.24 -2.92
C HIS A 423 -32.02 0.85 -1.56
N GLY A 424 -30.72 1.04 -1.35
CA GLY A 424 -30.00 0.66 -0.12
C GLY A 424 -29.38 1.83 0.62
N LEU A 425 -29.75 2.02 1.88
CA LEU A 425 -29.25 3.13 2.71
C LEU A 425 -27.74 3.01 2.99
N LEU A 426 -27.24 1.82 3.34
CA LEU A 426 -25.82 1.61 3.62
C LEU A 426 -24.97 1.88 2.38
N GLU A 427 -25.38 1.42 1.19
CA GLU A 427 -24.68 1.71 -0.04
C GLU A 427 -24.61 3.24 -0.32
N LEU A 428 -25.67 4.00 -0.03
CA LEU A 428 -25.67 5.46 -0.13
C LEU A 428 -24.71 6.14 0.88
N VAL A 429 -24.60 5.61 2.10
CA VAL A 429 -23.59 6.10 3.08
C VAL A 429 -22.18 5.87 2.53
N TYR A 430 -21.91 4.73 1.91
CA TYR A 430 -20.62 4.43 1.28
C TYR A 430 -20.34 5.36 0.08
N VAL A 431 -21.34 5.64 -0.75
CA VAL A 431 -21.24 6.62 -1.85
C VAL A 431 -20.89 8.00 -1.28
N TYR A 432 -21.60 8.46 -0.24
CA TYR A 432 -21.34 9.77 0.37
C TYR A 432 -19.93 9.89 0.97
N LEU A 433 -19.47 8.87 1.69
CA LEU A 433 -18.09 8.83 2.17
C LEU A 433 -17.08 8.89 1.02
N GLY A 434 -17.37 8.18 -0.08
CA GLY A 434 -16.57 8.23 -1.30
C GLY A 434 -16.56 9.61 -1.95
N SER A 435 -17.69 10.32 -1.96
CA SER A 435 -17.80 11.71 -2.42
C SER A 435 -16.88 12.64 -1.65
N ILE A 436 -16.89 12.56 -0.31
CA ILE A 436 -16.03 13.38 0.54
C ILE A 436 -14.55 13.04 0.29
N GLN A 437 -14.22 11.74 0.14
CA GLN A 437 -12.86 11.30 -0.16
C GLN A 437 -12.37 11.76 -1.53
N LEU A 438 -13.23 11.78 -2.55
CA LEU A 438 -12.93 12.34 -3.87
C LEU A 438 -12.63 13.84 -3.76
N THR A 439 -13.52 14.59 -3.12
CA THR A 439 -13.38 16.05 -2.97
C THR A 439 -12.13 16.41 -2.18
N VAL A 440 -11.96 15.89 -0.96
CA VAL A 440 -10.79 16.14 -0.10
C VAL A 440 -9.51 15.63 -0.77
N GLY A 441 -9.56 14.45 -1.38
CA GLY A 441 -8.41 13.83 -2.02
C GLY A 441 -7.89 14.66 -3.21
N MET A 442 -8.79 15.29 -3.97
CA MET A 442 -8.47 16.14 -5.11
C MET A 442 -7.88 17.49 -4.72
N ILE A 443 -8.30 18.08 -3.59
CA ILE A 443 -7.91 19.47 -3.24
C ILE A 443 -6.86 19.57 -2.13
N MET A 444 -6.63 18.52 -1.34
CA MET A 444 -5.67 18.57 -0.21
C MET A 444 -4.33 17.91 -0.50
N ALA A 445 -4.21 17.20 -1.63
CA ALA A 445 -2.99 16.50 -2.04
C ALA A 445 -2.41 15.55 -0.97
N ARG A 446 -3.23 14.94 -0.10
CA ARG A 446 -2.74 14.07 1.00
C ARG A 446 -2.46 12.65 0.52
N ARG A 447 -1.59 11.94 1.25
CA ARG A 447 -1.43 10.48 1.08
C ARG A 447 -2.62 9.76 1.71
N VAL A 448 -2.89 8.54 1.24
CA VAL A 448 -4.00 7.74 1.79
C VAL A 448 -3.82 7.46 3.27
N ASP A 449 -2.61 7.14 3.72
CA ASP A 449 -2.31 6.87 5.14
C ASP A 449 -2.49 8.10 6.05
N GLU A 450 -2.46 9.31 5.48
CA GLU A 450 -2.72 10.56 6.20
C GLU A 450 -4.23 10.79 6.34
N LEU A 451 -5.01 10.47 5.30
CA LEU A 451 -6.47 10.64 5.27
C LEU A 451 -7.21 9.56 6.07
N VAL A 452 -6.75 8.31 5.98
CA VAL A 452 -7.35 7.17 6.69
C VAL A 452 -7.26 7.36 8.21
N THR A 453 -6.23 8.06 8.70
CA THR A 453 -5.96 8.27 10.14
C THR A 453 -6.36 9.66 10.65
N LEU A 454 -7.23 10.38 9.93
CA LEU A 454 -7.74 11.68 10.37
C LEU A 454 -8.65 11.52 11.58
N GLU A 455 -8.24 12.08 12.71
CA GLU A 455 -9.05 12.08 13.94
C GLU A 455 -10.24 13.05 13.81
N THR A 456 -11.47 12.55 13.91
CA THR A 456 -12.71 13.34 13.73
C THR A 456 -12.73 14.63 14.58
N GLN A 457 -12.23 14.55 15.82
CA GLN A 457 -12.23 15.67 16.77
C GLN A 457 -11.16 16.73 16.47
N LYS A 458 -10.04 16.34 15.86
CA LYS A 458 -8.82 17.17 15.79
C LYS A 458 -8.35 17.46 14.37
N CYS A 459 -9.04 16.96 13.36
CA CYS A 459 -8.67 17.12 11.97
C CYS A 459 -8.89 18.53 11.40
N LEU A 460 -9.61 19.40 12.11
CA LEU A 460 -9.74 20.83 11.76
C LEU A 460 -9.30 21.67 12.95
N ASP A 461 -8.66 22.81 12.67
CA ASP A 461 -8.34 23.80 13.69
C ASP A 461 -9.61 24.56 14.17
N SER A 462 -9.43 25.44 15.17
CA SER A 462 -10.55 26.22 15.73
C SER A 462 -11.17 27.20 14.72
N THR A 463 -10.39 27.72 13.77
CA THR A 463 -10.89 28.62 12.71
C THR A 463 -11.55 27.86 11.56
N LYS A 464 -11.42 26.53 11.53
CA LYS A 464 -11.84 25.66 10.42
C LYS A 464 -11.26 26.09 9.07
N SER A 465 -10.07 26.68 9.07
CA SER A 465 -9.34 27.07 7.86
C SER A 465 -8.14 26.14 7.58
N TRP A 466 -7.85 25.23 8.51
CA TRP A 466 -6.69 24.34 8.44
C TRP A 466 -7.07 22.88 8.70
N LEU A 467 -6.69 22.00 7.77
CA LEU A 467 -6.71 20.55 7.97
C LEU A 467 -5.45 20.12 8.73
N ILE A 468 -5.63 19.47 9.87
CA ILE A 468 -4.57 18.96 10.72
C ILE A 468 -4.44 17.43 10.55
N PHE A 469 -3.24 16.94 10.28
CA PHE A 469 -3.00 15.51 10.02
C PHE A 469 -1.63 15.05 10.54
N LYS A 470 -1.46 13.73 10.63
CA LYS A 470 -0.19 13.07 10.98
C LYS A 470 0.57 12.75 9.69
N LEU A 471 1.62 13.51 9.39
CA LEU A 471 2.38 13.43 8.14
C LEU A 471 2.98 12.04 7.94
N ALA A 472 2.68 11.37 6.83
CA ALA A 472 3.25 10.06 6.55
C ALA A 472 4.73 10.18 6.13
N LYS A 473 5.52 9.14 6.42
CA LYS A 473 6.98 9.09 6.20
C LYS A 473 7.79 10.13 7.00
N SER A 474 7.23 10.69 8.07
CA SER A 474 7.90 11.66 8.96
C SER A 474 8.55 11.03 10.20
N THR A 475 8.55 9.70 10.30
CA THR A 475 8.91 8.95 11.51
C THR A 475 10.42 8.70 11.69
N ARG A 476 11.27 9.22 10.79
CA ARG A 476 12.72 9.00 10.84
C ARG A 476 13.28 9.62 12.12
N ASN A 477 13.99 8.82 12.92
CA ASN A 477 14.54 9.18 14.24
C ASN A 477 13.47 9.62 15.26
N ALA A 478 12.22 9.19 15.07
CA ALA A 478 11.09 9.58 15.93
C ALA A 478 10.37 8.35 16.51
N LEU A 479 11.05 7.20 16.64
CA LEU A 479 10.51 5.96 17.20
C LEU A 479 9.14 5.57 16.61
N GLY A 480 8.96 5.76 15.30
CA GLY A 480 7.70 5.46 14.61
C GLY A 480 6.58 6.52 14.77
N ILE A 481 6.79 7.58 15.54
CA ILE A 481 5.81 8.65 15.76
C ILE A 481 5.80 9.60 14.56
N ARG A 482 4.60 9.88 14.03
CA ARG A 482 4.41 10.82 12.92
C ARG A 482 4.34 12.26 13.42
N GLN A 483 5.00 13.17 12.72
CA GLN A 483 4.90 14.61 12.95
C GLN A 483 3.48 15.12 12.62
N ARG A 484 2.97 16.03 13.44
CA ARG A 484 1.66 16.67 13.26
C ARG A 484 1.84 17.96 12.48
N GLU A 485 1.07 18.12 11.41
CA GLU A 485 1.17 19.22 10.44
C GLU A 485 -0.22 19.77 10.11
N SER A 486 -0.28 21.00 9.59
CA SER A 486 -1.53 21.64 9.14
C SER A 486 -1.43 22.26 7.75
N ARG A 487 -2.47 22.17 6.92
CA ARG A 487 -2.53 22.79 5.58
C ARG A 487 -3.87 23.50 5.36
N PRO A 488 -3.90 24.61 4.59
CA PRO A 488 -5.13 25.33 4.31
C PRO A 488 -6.11 24.42 3.58
N ILE A 489 -7.39 24.52 3.93
CA ILE A 489 -8.47 23.71 3.38
C ILE A 489 -9.61 24.59 2.90
N ASP A 490 -10.22 24.20 1.78
CA ASP A 490 -11.36 24.91 1.20
C ASP A 490 -12.65 24.71 2.01
N ALA A 491 -13.52 25.72 2.01
CA ALA A 491 -14.78 25.73 2.74
C ALA A 491 -15.69 24.54 2.40
N ILE A 492 -15.75 24.09 1.13
CA ILE A 492 -16.59 22.94 0.76
C ILE A 492 -16.13 21.65 1.42
N ALA A 493 -14.81 21.46 1.52
CA ALA A 493 -14.25 20.29 2.19
C ALA A 493 -14.42 20.39 3.71
N VAL A 494 -14.35 21.60 4.28
CA VAL A 494 -14.68 21.84 5.69
C VAL A 494 -16.12 21.46 5.98
N GLU A 495 -17.08 21.88 5.15
CA GLU A 495 -18.50 21.54 5.29
C GLU A 495 -18.72 20.02 5.27
N MET A 496 -18.13 19.33 4.29
CA MET A 496 -18.17 17.87 4.19
C MET A 496 -17.59 17.16 5.42
N ILE A 497 -16.43 17.62 5.92
CA ILE A 497 -15.79 17.07 7.13
C ILE A 497 -16.67 17.32 8.36
N GLU A 498 -17.24 18.51 8.48
CA GLU A 498 -18.15 18.87 9.58
C GLU A 498 -19.42 18.02 9.57
N GLU A 499 -19.95 17.63 8.40
CA GLU A 499 -21.08 16.70 8.32
C GLU A 499 -20.74 15.32 8.89
N LEU A 500 -19.54 14.78 8.62
CA LEU A 500 -19.10 13.51 9.24
C LEU A 500 -18.87 13.67 10.74
N ARG A 501 -18.33 14.82 11.18
CA ARG A 501 -18.19 15.13 12.60
C ARG A 501 -19.54 15.22 13.30
N ARG A 502 -20.53 15.87 12.67
CA ARG A 502 -21.92 15.95 13.16
C ARG A 502 -22.53 14.56 13.26
N PHE A 503 -22.33 13.73 12.24
CA PHE A 503 -22.80 12.36 12.19
C PHE A 503 -22.31 11.55 13.40
N GLN A 504 -21.00 11.53 13.66
CA GLN A 504 -20.45 10.81 14.81
C GLN A 504 -20.89 11.44 16.15
N LYS A 505 -20.94 12.77 16.28
CA LYS A 505 -21.42 13.44 17.50
C LYS A 505 -22.87 13.07 17.85
N LEU A 506 -23.74 12.95 16.85
CA LEU A 506 -25.13 12.55 17.06
C LEU A 506 -25.22 11.07 17.47
N LEU A 507 -24.47 10.18 16.83
CA LEU A 507 -24.41 8.77 17.23
C LEU A 507 -23.91 8.62 18.67
N LYS A 508 -22.87 9.38 19.07
CA LYS A 508 -22.36 9.38 20.44
C LYS A 508 -23.40 9.88 21.44
N ARG A 509 -24.05 11.01 21.14
CA ARG A 509 -25.12 11.57 21.99
C ARG A 509 -26.27 10.59 22.20
N LEU A 510 -26.58 9.78 21.20
CA LEU A 510 -27.66 8.78 21.23
C LEU A 510 -27.21 7.42 21.78
N GLY A 511 -25.97 7.30 22.29
CA GLY A 511 -25.44 6.07 22.86
C GLY A 511 -25.10 4.96 21.86
N VAL A 512 -25.15 5.24 20.55
CA VAL A 512 -24.88 4.23 19.51
C VAL A 512 -23.38 3.89 19.42
N ILE A 513 -22.52 4.87 19.72
CA ILE A 513 -21.06 4.72 19.81
C ILE A 513 -20.56 5.36 21.11
N ASP A 514 -19.47 4.84 21.65
CA ASP A 514 -18.90 5.34 22.92
C ASP A 514 -18.13 6.65 22.74
N ASP A 515 -17.32 6.74 21.68
CA ASP A 515 -16.57 7.94 21.34
C ASP A 515 -16.47 8.17 19.83
N LEU A 516 -16.02 9.36 19.45
CA LEU A 516 -15.63 9.70 18.09
C LEU A 516 -14.31 8.99 17.76
N ILE A 517 -14.23 8.45 16.55
CA ILE A 517 -13.07 7.69 16.05
C ILE A 517 -12.50 8.38 14.81
N ASP A 518 -11.98 7.62 13.83
CA ASP A 518 -11.49 8.16 12.57
C ASP A 518 -12.62 8.84 11.76
N LEU A 519 -12.29 9.92 11.05
CA LEU A 519 -13.23 10.75 10.30
C LEU A 519 -14.07 9.92 9.31
N PHE A 520 -13.40 9.02 8.59
CA PHE A 520 -14.02 8.16 7.58
C PHE A 520 -14.49 6.82 8.15
N ALA A 521 -14.75 6.74 9.45
CA ALA A 521 -15.35 5.55 10.04
C ALA A 521 -16.73 5.27 9.45
N THR A 522 -17.00 4.00 9.18
CA THR A 522 -18.13 3.58 8.35
C THR A 522 -18.99 2.54 9.04
N PRO A 523 -20.31 2.57 8.88
CA PRO A 523 -21.15 1.44 9.26
C PRO A 523 -20.77 0.17 8.47
N PRO A 524 -20.69 -1.01 9.08
CA PRO A 524 -20.47 -2.25 8.36
C PRO A 524 -21.56 -2.46 7.30
N SER A 525 -21.17 -2.81 6.08
CA SER A 525 -22.10 -3.18 4.99
C SER A 525 -23.06 -4.32 5.37
N MET A 526 -22.71 -5.08 6.41
CA MET A 526 -23.54 -6.13 6.98
C MET A 526 -24.74 -5.64 7.77
N GLY A 527 -24.79 -4.36 8.15
CA GLY A 527 -25.88 -3.75 8.91
C GLY A 527 -25.75 -3.90 10.43
N HIS A 528 -24.55 -4.09 10.97
CA HIS A 528 -24.34 -4.09 12.42
C HIS A 528 -24.32 -2.65 12.99
N LYS A 529 -24.65 -2.51 14.29
CA LYS A 529 -24.93 -1.20 14.93
C LYS A 529 -23.75 -0.24 15.02
N VAL A 530 -22.51 -0.74 14.99
CA VAL A 530 -21.31 0.04 15.37
C VAL A 530 -20.61 0.59 14.14
N LEU A 531 -19.93 1.73 14.25
CA LEU A 531 -18.98 2.19 13.24
C LEU A 531 -17.67 1.38 13.32
N GLN A 532 -17.04 1.12 12.19
CA GLN A 532 -15.70 0.52 12.14
C GLN A 532 -14.68 1.55 11.64
N ASP A 533 -13.46 1.46 12.16
CA ASP A 533 -12.35 2.31 11.73
C ASP A 533 -12.10 2.18 10.23
N CYS A 534 -11.69 3.28 9.61
CA CYS A 534 -11.40 3.28 8.19
C CYS A 534 -10.09 2.52 7.96
N SER A 535 -10.13 1.47 7.15
CA SER A 535 -8.94 0.82 6.64
C SER A 535 -8.67 1.27 5.21
N LEU A 536 -7.44 1.07 4.70
CA LEU A 536 -7.14 1.28 3.28
C LEU A 536 -8.10 0.54 2.35
N HIS A 537 -8.54 -0.66 2.76
CA HIS A 537 -9.54 -1.43 2.03
C HIS A 537 -10.89 -0.71 1.98
N LEU A 538 -11.40 -0.24 3.13
CA LEU A 538 -12.67 0.49 3.21
C LEU A 538 -12.60 1.84 2.49
N TYR A 539 -11.49 2.56 2.62
CA TYR A 539 -11.25 3.80 1.90
C TYR A 539 -11.38 3.59 0.38
N ASN A 540 -10.65 2.62 -0.18
CA ASN A 540 -10.77 2.29 -1.60
C ASN A 540 -12.17 1.79 -1.96
N ARG A 541 -12.86 1.13 -1.02
CA ARG A 541 -14.21 0.64 -1.23
C ARG A 541 -15.23 1.78 -1.37
N HIS A 542 -15.12 2.84 -0.57
CA HIS A 542 -16.01 4.01 -0.72
C HIS A 542 -15.79 4.69 -2.08
N LEU A 543 -14.52 4.87 -2.48
CA LEU A 543 -14.19 5.37 -3.82
C LEU A 543 -14.79 4.48 -4.92
N ASP A 544 -14.70 3.15 -4.78
CA ASP A 544 -15.31 2.22 -5.73
C ASP A 544 -16.83 2.43 -5.82
N PHE A 545 -17.53 2.57 -4.69
CA PHE A 545 -18.97 2.85 -4.67
C PHE A 545 -19.32 4.18 -5.33
N ALA A 546 -18.54 5.24 -5.10
CA ALA A 546 -18.75 6.52 -5.76
C ALA A 546 -18.55 6.39 -7.29
N CYS A 547 -17.52 5.67 -7.75
CA CYS A 547 -17.28 5.42 -9.17
C CYS A 547 -18.39 4.57 -9.83
N ASP A 548 -18.90 3.56 -9.13
CA ASP A 548 -20.02 2.70 -9.58
C ASP A 548 -21.36 3.49 -9.63
N TYR A 549 -21.57 4.39 -8.66
CA TYR A 549 -22.80 5.17 -8.53
C TYR A 549 -22.86 6.36 -9.51
N PHE A 550 -21.80 7.16 -9.62
CA PHE A 550 -21.71 8.31 -10.54
C PHE A 550 -21.26 7.92 -11.95
N GLU A 551 -21.12 6.63 -12.18
CA GLU A 551 -20.76 6.04 -13.46
C GLU A 551 -19.50 6.66 -14.09
N SER A 552 -18.35 6.59 -13.39
CA SER A 552 -17.05 6.97 -13.97
C SER A 552 -16.81 6.31 -15.33
N ASP A 553 -16.03 6.94 -16.20
CA ASP A 553 -15.93 6.45 -17.59
C ASP A 553 -15.35 5.02 -17.69
N VAL A 554 -15.74 4.32 -18.75
CA VAL A 554 -15.32 2.95 -19.09
C VAL A 554 -14.49 3.02 -20.37
N THR A 555 -13.40 2.26 -20.42
CA THR A 555 -12.54 2.13 -21.60
C THR A 555 -13.20 1.30 -22.69
N GLU A 556 -12.65 1.36 -23.89
CA GLU A 556 -13.07 0.49 -25.01
C GLU A 556 -12.94 -1.01 -24.67
N SER A 557 -11.99 -1.37 -23.80
CA SER A 557 -11.78 -2.72 -23.27
C SER A 557 -12.81 -3.16 -22.21
N GLY A 558 -13.80 -2.32 -21.87
CA GLY A 558 -14.82 -2.66 -20.86
C GLY A 558 -14.34 -2.49 -19.40
N GLU A 559 -13.22 -1.81 -19.16
CA GLU A 559 -12.68 -1.55 -17.83
C GLU A 559 -13.08 -0.17 -17.32
N ARG A 560 -13.43 -0.05 -16.04
CA ARG A 560 -13.84 1.23 -15.42
C ARG A 560 -12.68 1.89 -14.68
N TYR A 561 -12.61 3.22 -14.76
CA TYR A 561 -11.64 4.01 -13.99
C TYR A 561 -12.05 4.13 -12.51
N TYR A 562 -11.69 3.12 -11.71
CA TYR A 562 -11.82 3.23 -10.25
C TYR A 562 -10.68 4.04 -9.65
N VAL A 563 -11.01 5.26 -9.22
CA VAL A 563 -10.06 6.24 -8.73
C VAL A 563 -9.38 5.79 -7.44
N ARG A 564 -8.08 6.09 -7.31
CA ARG A 564 -7.29 5.89 -6.09
C ARG A 564 -6.73 7.21 -5.58
N GLN A 565 -6.51 7.28 -4.26
CA GLN A 565 -6.00 8.49 -3.61
C GLN A 565 -4.68 8.99 -4.21
N HIS A 566 -3.80 8.10 -4.63
CA HIS A 566 -2.55 8.49 -5.28
C HIS A 566 -2.81 9.24 -6.61
N GLN A 567 -3.80 8.81 -7.40
CA GLN A 567 -4.18 9.49 -8.65
C GLN A 567 -4.79 10.88 -8.35
N LEU A 568 -5.55 11.03 -7.27
CA LEU A 568 -6.07 12.34 -6.83
C LEU A 568 -4.94 13.29 -6.40
N ARG A 569 -3.95 12.78 -5.65
CA ARG A 569 -2.77 13.57 -5.27
C ARG A 569 -1.95 13.99 -6.50
N ARG A 570 -1.82 13.14 -7.53
CA ARG A 570 -1.18 13.49 -8.80
C ARG A 570 -1.96 14.55 -9.56
N PHE A 571 -3.29 14.40 -9.63
CA PHE A 571 -4.15 15.40 -10.25
C PHE A 571 -3.97 16.78 -9.60
N PHE A 572 -3.91 16.87 -8.26
CA PHE A 572 -3.61 18.12 -7.58
C PHE A 572 -2.26 18.72 -8.05
N ALA A 573 -1.19 17.92 -8.09
CA ALA A 573 0.13 18.42 -8.53
C ALA A 573 0.09 18.96 -9.96
N ILE A 574 -0.59 18.24 -10.86
CA ILE A 574 -0.76 18.62 -12.26
C ILE A 574 -1.54 19.94 -12.35
N MET A 575 -2.66 20.06 -11.66
CA MET A 575 -3.48 21.29 -11.65
C MET A 575 -2.73 22.49 -11.05
N PHE A 576 -2.03 22.28 -9.93
CA PHE A 576 -1.19 23.30 -9.31
C PHE A 576 -0.10 23.76 -10.27
N PHE A 577 0.58 22.81 -10.93
CA PHE A 577 1.65 23.11 -11.86
C PHE A 577 1.17 23.84 -13.11
N TYR A 578 0.02 23.48 -13.69
CA TYR A 578 -0.52 24.23 -14.82
C TYR A 578 -0.86 25.68 -14.47
N THR A 579 -1.32 25.91 -13.23
CA THR A 579 -1.74 27.23 -12.74
C THR A 579 -0.55 28.12 -12.37
N ASN A 580 0.44 27.59 -11.64
CA ASN A 580 1.52 28.38 -11.04
C ASN A 580 2.92 28.12 -11.65
N SER A 581 3.05 27.17 -12.57
CA SER A 581 4.32 26.76 -13.20
C SER A 581 5.44 26.55 -12.16
N PHE A 582 6.65 27.03 -12.44
CA PHE A 582 7.82 26.80 -11.59
C PHE A 582 7.98 27.77 -10.42
N GLY A 583 7.29 28.92 -10.44
CA GLY A 583 7.49 29.99 -9.45
C GLY A 583 7.08 29.62 -8.02
N GLU A 584 6.23 28.61 -7.85
CA GLU A 584 5.65 28.23 -6.56
C GLU A 584 5.87 26.74 -6.20
N LEU A 585 6.93 26.13 -6.71
CA LEU A 585 7.25 24.73 -6.38
C LEU A 585 7.50 24.51 -4.88
N ASP A 586 8.01 25.52 -4.17
CA ASP A 586 8.15 25.46 -2.71
C ASP A 586 6.80 25.43 -1.99
N THR A 587 5.79 26.16 -2.51
CA THR A 587 4.42 26.06 -2.01
C THR A 587 3.87 24.65 -2.22
N LEU A 588 4.12 24.05 -3.38
CA LEU A 588 3.73 22.66 -3.65
C LEU A 588 4.46 21.68 -2.73
N ARG A 589 5.77 21.87 -2.50
CA ARG A 589 6.58 21.09 -1.55
C ARG A 589 6.02 21.16 -0.14
N TRP A 590 5.75 22.38 0.33
CA TRP A 590 5.15 22.63 1.63
C TRP A 590 3.79 21.95 1.70
N MET A 591 2.89 22.20 0.74
CA MET A 591 1.58 21.56 0.67
C MET A 591 1.75 20.04 0.81
N PHE A 592 2.61 19.40 0.02
CA PHE A 592 2.86 17.96 0.02
C PHE A 592 3.44 17.39 1.31
N GLY A 593 4.00 18.24 2.18
CA GLY A 593 4.76 17.83 3.36
C GLY A 593 6.06 17.14 2.99
N HIS A 594 6.67 17.51 1.86
CA HIS A 594 7.97 16.99 1.44
C HIS A 594 9.10 17.81 2.07
N ARG A 595 10.12 17.13 2.59
CA ARG A 595 11.33 17.81 3.11
C ARG A 595 12.23 18.31 1.99
N ASP A 596 12.31 17.56 0.88
CA ASP A 596 13.21 17.84 -0.24
C ASP A 596 12.43 18.25 -1.49
N ILE A 597 12.90 19.31 -2.16
CA ILE A 597 12.37 19.79 -3.43
C ILE A 597 12.69 18.85 -4.59
N GLU A 598 13.79 18.09 -4.52
CA GLU A 598 14.14 17.09 -5.54
C GLU A 598 13.07 15.99 -5.62
N HIS A 599 12.50 15.59 -4.48
CA HIS A 599 11.38 14.65 -4.46
C HIS A 599 10.11 15.21 -5.14
N ILE A 600 9.89 16.53 -5.11
CA ILE A 600 8.78 17.16 -5.85
C ILE A 600 9.08 17.19 -7.33
N TRP A 601 10.32 17.51 -7.72
CA TRP A 601 10.72 17.51 -9.12
C TRP A 601 10.56 16.13 -9.76
N ARG A 602 11.09 15.09 -9.13
CA ARG A 602 10.93 13.69 -9.57
C ARG A 602 9.45 13.30 -9.66
N TYR A 603 8.64 13.73 -8.69
CA TYR A 603 7.22 13.47 -8.71
C TYR A 603 6.50 14.17 -9.87
N LEU A 604 6.85 15.43 -10.18
CA LEU A 604 6.27 16.18 -11.30
C LEU A 604 6.65 15.57 -12.65
N THR A 605 7.91 15.18 -12.83
CA THR A 605 8.37 14.52 -14.06
C THR A 605 7.75 13.13 -14.27
N GLU A 606 7.31 12.46 -13.20
CA GLU A 606 6.48 11.25 -13.28
C GLU A 606 5.01 11.54 -13.66
N CYS A 607 4.52 12.75 -13.43
CA CYS A 607 3.13 13.13 -13.67
C CYS A 607 2.91 13.81 -15.02
N LEU A 608 3.90 14.54 -15.52
CA LEU A 608 3.80 15.42 -16.68
C LEU A 608 4.58 14.88 -17.88
N GLU A 609 4.07 15.11 -19.08
CA GLU A 609 4.79 14.83 -20.31
C GLU A 609 5.91 15.87 -20.55
N PRO A 610 7.02 15.49 -21.21
CA PRO A 610 8.11 16.42 -21.49
C PRO A 610 7.67 17.71 -22.20
N LYS A 611 6.65 17.64 -23.07
CA LYS A 611 6.09 18.81 -23.76
C LYS A 611 5.43 19.81 -22.82
N GLU A 612 4.79 19.32 -21.75
CA GLU A 612 4.07 20.14 -20.77
C GLU A 612 5.05 20.89 -19.88
N ILE A 613 6.14 20.21 -19.51
CA ILE A 613 7.24 20.82 -18.75
C ILE A 613 7.93 21.89 -19.61
N ARG A 614 8.13 21.65 -20.92
CA ARG A 614 8.63 22.67 -21.87
C ARG A 614 7.73 23.88 -21.97
N GLY A 615 6.43 23.68 -22.16
CA GLY A 615 5.46 24.79 -22.21
C GLY A 615 5.42 25.60 -20.91
N ALA A 616 5.50 24.95 -19.75
CA ALA A 616 5.59 25.64 -18.47
C ALA A 616 6.89 26.43 -18.31
N GLY A 617 8.02 25.94 -18.84
CA GLY A 617 9.28 26.67 -18.88
C GLY A 617 9.21 27.93 -19.73
N ALA A 618 8.64 27.85 -20.92
CA ALA A 618 8.45 29.02 -21.78
C ALA A 618 7.64 30.12 -21.06
N ARG A 619 6.52 29.75 -20.42
CA ARG A 619 5.69 30.67 -19.61
C ARG A 619 6.46 31.28 -18.45
N TYR A 620 7.17 30.46 -17.67
CA TYR A 620 7.95 30.94 -16.53
C TYR A 620 8.99 31.99 -16.92
N PHE A 621 9.74 31.76 -18.00
CA PHE A 621 10.74 32.70 -18.47
C PHE A 621 10.15 33.94 -19.13
N ALA A 622 8.99 33.83 -19.77
CA ALA A 622 8.23 34.98 -20.26
C ALA A 622 7.77 35.89 -19.11
N ASP A 623 7.23 35.33 -18.03
CA ASP A 623 6.84 36.09 -16.82
C ASP A 623 8.05 36.78 -16.16
N LEU A 624 9.19 36.09 -16.03
CA LEU A 624 10.43 36.70 -15.54
C LEU A 624 10.88 37.87 -16.43
N ALA A 625 10.79 37.72 -17.75
CA ALA A 625 11.11 38.78 -18.70
C ALA A 625 10.20 40.01 -18.50
N LYS A 626 8.88 39.78 -18.40
CA LYS A 626 7.87 40.83 -18.18
C LYS A 626 8.07 41.58 -16.86
N LYS A 627 8.43 40.87 -15.79
CA LYS A 627 8.71 41.43 -14.46
C LYS A 627 10.11 42.06 -14.33
N GLY A 628 10.93 42.03 -15.39
CA GLY A 628 12.30 42.56 -15.37
C GLY A 628 13.27 41.75 -14.50
N ARG A 629 12.96 40.49 -14.18
CA ARG A 629 13.70 39.64 -13.23
C ARG A 629 14.73 38.71 -13.92
N LEU A 630 15.30 39.16 -15.04
CA LEU A 630 16.28 38.39 -15.82
C LEU A 630 17.74 38.67 -15.44
N GLU A 631 18.00 39.26 -14.26
CA GLU A 631 19.34 39.67 -13.81
C GLU A 631 20.35 38.52 -13.82
N ASN A 632 19.90 37.30 -13.45
CA ASN A 632 20.71 36.10 -13.41
C ASN A 632 20.71 35.30 -14.73
N TYR A 633 20.07 35.82 -15.79
CA TYR A 633 19.82 35.12 -17.05
C TYR A 633 20.37 35.88 -18.25
N LYS A 634 21.67 36.21 -18.24
CA LYS A 634 22.33 37.02 -19.29
C LYS A 634 22.10 36.48 -20.70
N ASN A 635 22.36 35.19 -20.94
CA ASN A 635 22.20 34.57 -22.26
C ASN A 635 20.75 34.68 -22.78
N LEU A 636 19.77 34.46 -21.90
CA LEU A 636 18.35 34.60 -22.25
C LEU A 636 17.97 36.07 -22.51
N ARG A 637 18.51 37.00 -21.72
CA ARG A 637 18.29 38.44 -21.90
C ARG A 637 18.84 38.92 -23.24
N ASP A 638 20.06 38.52 -23.59
CA ASP A 638 20.73 38.90 -24.83
C ASP A 638 19.97 38.32 -26.04
N LEU A 639 19.55 37.07 -25.94
CA LEU A 639 18.72 36.39 -26.92
C LEU A 639 17.37 37.10 -27.15
N LEU A 640 16.63 37.41 -26.08
CA LEU A 640 15.37 38.14 -26.18
C LEU A 640 15.57 39.57 -26.70
N SER A 641 16.68 40.23 -26.32
CA SER A 641 17.01 41.56 -26.82
C SER A 641 17.33 41.55 -28.32
N ALA A 642 18.03 40.52 -28.81
CA ALA A 642 18.29 40.34 -30.22
C ALA A 642 17.01 40.08 -31.02
N GLN A 643 16.08 39.30 -30.46
CA GLN A 643 14.82 38.95 -31.12
C GLN A 643 13.81 40.10 -31.16
N PHE A 644 13.66 40.85 -30.06
CA PHE A 644 12.62 41.86 -29.89
C PHE A 644 13.13 43.30 -29.97
N GLY A 645 14.44 43.51 -30.14
CA GLY A 645 15.05 44.84 -30.31
C GLY A 645 14.96 45.75 -29.08
N THR A 646 14.73 45.19 -27.89
CA THR A 646 14.57 45.95 -26.63
C THR A 646 15.20 45.22 -25.46
N THR A 647 15.72 45.98 -24.50
CA THR A 647 16.24 45.45 -23.22
C THR A 647 15.20 45.50 -22.10
N SER A 648 14.04 46.12 -22.37
CA SER A 648 12.86 46.15 -21.49
C SER A 648 11.72 45.37 -22.14
N PHE A 649 11.42 44.20 -21.58
CA PHE A 649 10.40 43.30 -22.12
C PHE A 649 9.00 43.58 -21.56
N ALA A 650 8.85 44.50 -20.61
CA ALA A 650 7.56 44.87 -20.03
C ALA A 650 6.54 45.36 -21.08
N LEU A 651 7.02 45.96 -22.18
CA LEU A 651 6.20 46.47 -23.28
C LEU A 651 5.97 45.45 -24.42
N VAL A 652 6.68 44.32 -24.41
CA VAL A 652 6.51 43.26 -25.40
C VAL A 652 5.30 42.41 -25.00
N ASP A 653 4.54 41.95 -25.99
CA ASP A 653 3.45 41.01 -25.77
C ASP A 653 3.98 39.70 -25.18
N GLU A 654 3.39 39.26 -24.07
CA GLU A 654 3.85 38.07 -23.34
C GLU A 654 3.71 36.79 -24.18
N GLY A 655 2.60 36.68 -24.94
CA GLY A 655 2.35 35.56 -25.83
C GLY A 655 3.41 35.44 -26.93
N LYS A 656 3.92 36.56 -27.46
CA LYS A 656 5.04 36.54 -28.42
C LYS A 656 6.35 36.04 -27.80
N ILE A 657 6.67 36.45 -26.57
CA ILE A 657 7.85 35.96 -25.85
C ILE A 657 7.70 34.45 -25.59
N GLU A 658 6.55 34.04 -25.06
CA GLU A 658 6.26 32.63 -24.78
C GLU A 658 6.36 31.76 -26.04
N THR A 659 5.75 32.19 -27.14
CA THR A 659 5.77 31.46 -28.42
C THR A 659 7.20 31.27 -28.94
N TYR A 660 8.01 32.33 -28.86
CA TYR A 660 9.42 32.28 -29.28
C TYR A 660 10.22 31.29 -28.42
N LEU A 661 10.09 31.36 -27.10
CA LEU A 661 10.78 30.45 -26.18
C LEU A 661 10.31 29.00 -26.35
N ALA A 662 9.01 28.78 -26.56
CA ALA A 662 8.46 27.46 -26.81
C ALA A 662 9.01 26.84 -28.12
N ALA A 663 9.14 27.64 -29.18
CA ALA A 663 9.75 27.20 -30.44
C ALA A 663 11.21 26.76 -30.22
N MET A 664 12.01 27.56 -29.51
CA MET A 664 13.40 27.21 -29.20
C MET A 664 13.54 25.92 -28.40
N LEU A 665 12.68 25.71 -27.42
CA LEU A 665 12.66 24.50 -26.59
C LEU A 665 12.21 23.27 -27.40
N ASN A 666 11.30 23.43 -28.35
CA ASN A 666 10.83 22.33 -29.21
C ASN A 666 11.84 21.97 -30.30
N GLU A 667 12.56 22.95 -30.84
CA GLU A 667 13.62 22.77 -31.83
C GLU A 667 14.94 22.26 -31.22
N GLY A 668 15.03 22.13 -29.90
CA GLY A 668 16.24 21.69 -29.19
C GLY A 668 17.36 22.74 -29.13
N LYS A 669 17.09 23.98 -29.59
CA LYS A 669 18.02 25.13 -29.54
C LYS A 669 18.19 25.69 -28.13
N ALA A 670 17.28 25.34 -27.23
CA ALA A 670 17.44 25.59 -25.81
C ALA A 670 16.86 24.42 -25.01
N ARG A 671 17.29 24.29 -23.77
CA ARG A 671 16.70 23.42 -22.77
C ARG A 671 16.68 24.12 -21.42
N PHE A 672 15.75 23.73 -20.55
CA PHE A 672 15.83 24.10 -19.14
C PHE A 672 16.31 22.92 -18.32
N GLU A 673 17.09 23.21 -17.28
CA GLU A 673 17.67 22.19 -16.42
C GLU A 673 17.49 22.62 -14.96
N PRO A 674 16.87 21.79 -14.11
CA PRO A 674 16.77 22.08 -12.68
C PRO A 674 18.14 21.84 -12.04
N GLN A 675 18.66 22.87 -11.39
CA GLN A 675 19.87 22.78 -10.58
C GLN A 675 19.49 22.79 -9.10
N PHE A 676 19.86 21.72 -8.40
CA PHE A 676 19.70 21.59 -6.97
C PHE A 676 20.98 22.03 -6.25
N PHE A 677 20.85 22.82 -5.21
CA PHE A 677 21.96 23.25 -4.37
C PHE A 677 21.54 23.30 -2.91
N LYS A 678 22.50 23.20 -1.99
CA LYS A 678 22.23 23.32 -0.55
C LYS A 678 22.49 24.75 -0.11
N ASP A 679 21.54 25.31 0.63
CA ASP A 679 21.68 26.57 1.36
C ASP A 679 21.38 26.36 2.84
N GLU A 680 21.38 27.44 3.62
CA GLU A 680 21.13 27.46 5.07
C GLU A 680 19.74 26.91 5.45
N ASN A 681 18.79 26.86 4.50
CA ASN A 681 17.42 26.38 4.70
C ASN A 681 17.19 24.97 4.14
N GLY A 682 18.21 24.32 3.55
CA GLY A 682 18.15 22.97 3.02
C GLY A 682 18.46 22.89 1.52
N THR A 683 17.83 21.94 0.81
CA THR A 683 18.00 21.80 -0.64
C THR A 683 17.04 22.75 -1.37
N SER A 684 17.62 23.68 -2.13
CA SER A 684 16.91 24.65 -2.98
C SER A 684 17.06 24.29 -4.46
N MET A 685 16.15 24.79 -5.30
CA MET A 685 16.13 24.55 -6.74
C MET A 685 16.13 25.86 -7.52
N LYS A 686 16.98 25.94 -8.55
CA LYS A 686 16.93 26.99 -9.58
C LYS A 686 16.73 26.35 -10.94
N ILE A 687 15.98 27.00 -11.80
CA ILE A 687 15.81 26.56 -13.19
C ILE A 687 16.76 27.36 -14.06
N LEU A 688 17.65 26.65 -14.73
CA LEU A 688 18.56 27.21 -15.72
C LEU A 688 17.87 27.25 -17.08
N PHE A 689 18.17 28.28 -17.88
CA PHE A 689 17.86 28.31 -19.31
C PHE A 689 19.19 28.19 -20.05
N ILE A 690 19.40 27.04 -20.71
CA ILE A 690 20.62 26.72 -21.41
C ILE A 690 20.33 26.82 -22.90
N VAL A 691 21.02 27.73 -23.59
CA VAL A 691 21.01 27.81 -25.05
C VAL A 691 22.03 26.80 -25.56
N SER A 692 21.61 25.95 -26.50
CA SER A 692 22.42 24.87 -27.10
C SER A 692 23.42 25.38 -28.12
#